data_AF-A0A9D9Q581-F1
#
_entry.id   AF-A0A9D9Q581-F1
#
_cell.length_a   1.000
_cell.length_b   1.000
_cell.length_c   1.000
_cell.angle_alpha   90.00
_cell.angle_beta   90.00
_cell.angle_gamma   90.00
#
_symmetry.space_group_name_H-M   'P 1'
#
loop_
_entity.id
_entity.type
_entity.pdbx_description
1 polymer ?
#
loop_
_entity_poly.entity_id
_entity_poly.type
_entity_poly.pdbx_seq_one_letter_code
_entity_poly.pdbx_strand_id
1 'polypeptide(L)'
;MKQKLTLFAGILSFSLSLAAQSQLAFPGAAGFGRFATGGRGGTVYHVTNLNDSGSGSLRDAVSSPNRIVVFDVSGVIRLQSRLIFSHHLYVAGQTAPGEGITVYGNGVSFSGANNTIVRYMRFRMGANGDSGKDAAGIANGTCMIFDHVSVSWGLDETFSINPDGKGDLGDITIQNSIIAQGLMDHSAGGLIQADNITLYRNLYVDNSTRNNKIKGRNQYVNCIVYNWKNGCYLMGGDSEGTSYCNATNNLFINGPAVGGNAFTGGNSNFNLYAEDNWQDKNRNGIFDPYQIPHSEYSGGPTFQNTPYNYPELPAYSGNELIDSLLPNVGCSLPYRDIYDCYVADEVLSFGKAGHLISRETQLPLPVPTDWNCWNGAKRTDSDNDGMPDEWEEKNGTDASKNDAMVLADNGYANIENYINSITSADSQEFLREPYLFGMDYSTQTAIVLKWCDYSANEDAFVIEQLKDGAYKEIGRTEANATSFRVAGLAPQTAYTFRMKAVSGEQSSAYTEDITVKTQPIEISLIDVDSYEPDLTWSAEDGTWDYTSALWSAESYPDSLLAFSDTADVLFAPTGEIHVSIAEDVEPKNVVINSAEDIVFSGEKGISGHSSVTKAGTGSLTMNDNNSYTSATVLNEGVYRFSLLTDGGKSSGIGASEEFSQYWVWNGGEWDYTGGNTSTNRSAQINKTTTLRISNGATVTANGSLQGQGGFTLAGNGQLTAGDYETLFAYSGPTRLEGGKLYFTCPAGVTISLGSSSGLELAGGTLLTKGDNTNYETYSLPISVVEGTTSTIRFHRNCYMKSSVRGKGTMIFEIPYVREYIQGSWDNFTGKVIANGLGSDSDGSQFLLNNSNGIPNASIELQGNTRVVCWKNASTLSLGGLSGTSKTCLSGADKKNNNSTMKWIVGGANTDETFDGVIDDRCSSGGYKGKTSIEKIGTGDWRLNGKNIHSGTTTISGGRLIVNGQLAGSGNVVVNNGGTLTGKGTTSTTGIIAGRVTVNNGGTIAVGDTAFNNKDVLTLSKGMAVNKGGKIHVPLYRKETLNKSSQIKLNANSTINGMLELDMENVTIDIIPNSSFQLFTLANGVQLDGTLEGIEPAIPQEGMQWDTAQLFTTGKIYVRTDEYMTQVKNHNSNPALKEYFSLDGQKMTDKNLLHSQLVIERVVGEDGLVTMNKVYIK
;
A
#
# COMPACT_ATOMS: atom_id res chain seq x y z
N MET A 1 -6.70 93.24 -6.41
CA MET A 1 -6.14 91.89 -6.59
C MET A 1 -7.29 90.90 -6.80
N LYS A 2 -7.12 89.99 -7.76
CA LYS A 2 -7.95 88.85 -8.22
C LYS A 2 -9.07 88.39 -7.25
N GLN A 3 -10.35 88.49 -7.57
CA GLN A 3 -11.22 87.69 -8.48
C GLN A 3 -11.92 86.48 -7.82
N LYS A 4 -13.27 86.55 -7.77
CA LYS A 4 -14.30 85.50 -8.00
C LYS A 4 -14.34 84.33 -6.99
N LEU A 5 -15.47 83.72 -6.58
CA LEU A 5 -16.76 83.49 -7.23
C LEU A 5 -17.81 83.00 -6.18
N THR A 6 -19.03 83.53 -6.31
CA THR A 6 -20.39 82.99 -6.04
C THR A 6 -20.60 81.70 -5.20
N LEU A 7 -21.41 81.77 -4.14
CA LEU A 7 -22.08 80.61 -3.51
C LEU A 7 -23.60 80.74 -3.69
N PHE A 8 -24.19 79.81 -4.44
CA PHE A 8 -25.64 79.69 -4.65
C PHE A 8 -26.21 78.72 -3.61
N ALA A 9 -27.26 79.14 -2.90
CA ALA A 9 -28.03 78.31 -1.99
C ALA A 9 -28.95 77.37 -2.78
N GLY A 10 -28.80 76.06 -2.57
CA GLY A 10 -29.70 75.02 -3.08
C GLY A 10 -30.16 74.14 -1.92
N ILE A 11 -31.46 74.15 -1.66
CA ILE A 11 -32.17 73.34 -0.67
C ILE A 11 -31.98 71.86 -1.03
N LEU A 12 -31.34 71.09 -0.13
CA LEU A 12 -31.31 69.63 -0.20
C LEU A 12 -32.11 69.07 0.99
N SER A 13 -33.32 68.61 0.69
CA SER A 13 -34.12 67.75 1.56
C SER A 13 -33.40 66.41 1.73
N PHE A 14 -32.77 66.20 2.88
CA PHE A 14 -32.28 64.89 3.32
C PHE A 14 -33.49 64.04 3.75
N SER A 15 -34.04 63.25 2.83
CA SER A 15 -34.76 62.04 3.19
C SER A 15 -33.74 61.00 3.64
N LEU A 16 -33.52 60.89 4.96
CA LEU A 16 -32.89 59.71 5.56
C LEU A 16 -33.83 58.53 5.32
N SER A 17 -33.60 57.75 4.27
CA SER A 17 -34.05 56.36 4.25
C SER A 17 -33.18 55.62 5.27
N LEU A 18 -33.68 55.42 6.50
CA LEU A 18 -33.19 54.30 7.30
C LEU A 18 -33.43 53.04 6.46
N ALA A 19 -32.35 52.47 5.92
CA ALA A 19 -32.40 51.11 5.41
C ALA A 19 -32.68 50.23 6.63
N ALA A 20 -33.92 49.76 6.77
CA ALA A 20 -34.27 48.76 7.76
C ALA A 20 -33.36 47.55 7.51
N GLN A 21 -32.52 47.20 8.48
CA GLN A 21 -31.66 46.04 8.42
C GLN A 21 -32.56 44.79 8.32
N SER A 22 -32.36 43.95 7.29
CA SER A 22 -33.15 42.73 7.10
C SER A 22 -33.04 41.81 8.32
N GLN A 23 -34.17 41.25 8.78
CA GLN A 23 -34.23 40.34 9.92
C GLN A 23 -33.41 39.07 9.65
N LEU A 24 -32.53 38.68 10.57
CA LEU A 24 -31.80 37.42 10.49
C LEU A 24 -32.75 36.22 10.61
N ALA A 25 -32.36 35.07 10.07
CA ALA A 25 -33.11 33.82 10.17
C ALA A 25 -33.38 33.44 11.64
N PHE A 26 -32.36 33.58 12.48
CA PHE A 26 -32.39 33.45 13.93
C PHE A 26 -31.19 34.22 14.50
N PRO A 27 -31.17 34.57 15.80
CA PRO A 27 -29.99 35.13 16.45
C PRO A 27 -28.77 34.21 16.27
N GLY A 28 -27.70 34.73 15.66
CA GLY A 28 -26.50 33.94 15.35
C GLY A 28 -26.47 33.30 13.95
N ALA A 29 -27.50 33.49 13.13
CA ALA A 29 -27.45 33.14 11.72
C ALA A 29 -26.38 33.98 10.99
N ALA A 30 -25.42 33.31 10.36
CA ALA A 30 -24.27 33.94 9.72
C ALA A 30 -24.21 33.63 8.22
N GLY A 31 -23.26 34.26 7.51
CA GLY A 31 -23.00 33.93 6.11
C GLY A 31 -24.05 34.42 5.12
N PHE A 32 -24.00 33.89 3.90
CA PHE A 32 -24.88 34.31 2.81
C PHE A 32 -26.35 33.89 2.99
N GLY A 33 -26.63 32.78 3.68
CA GLY A 33 -27.98 32.28 3.93
C GLY A 33 -28.70 32.91 5.13
N ARG A 34 -28.04 33.85 5.84
CA ARG A 34 -28.49 34.39 7.13
C ARG A 34 -29.85 35.10 7.15
N PHE A 35 -30.43 35.41 5.99
CA PHE A 35 -31.70 36.13 5.88
C PHE A 35 -32.88 35.24 5.46
N ALA A 36 -32.71 33.91 5.44
CA ALA A 36 -33.82 33.00 5.26
C ALA A 36 -34.90 33.27 6.32
N THR A 37 -36.15 33.44 5.92
CA THR A 37 -37.30 33.61 6.84
C THR A 37 -38.00 32.28 7.14
N GLY A 38 -37.68 31.21 6.39
CA GLY A 38 -38.26 29.90 6.60
C GLY A 38 -39.78 29.92 6.44
N GLY A 39 -40.47 29.36 7.44
CA GLY A 39 -41.93 29.31 7.52
C GLY A 39 -42.61 30.51 8.21
N ARG A 40 -41.88 31.61 8.50
CA ARG A 40 -42.43 32.79 9.20
C ARG A 40 -43.65 33.36 8.45
N GLY A 41 -44.75 33.54 9.17
CA GLY A 41 -46.04 33.97 8.61
C GLY A 41 -46.86 32.85 7.97
N GLY A 42 -46.39 31.60 8.06
CA GLY A 42 -47.06 30.40 7.58
C GLY A 42 -47.89 29.71 8.67
N THR A 43 -47.81 28.38 8.71
CA THR A 43 -48.52 27.52 9.68
C THR A 43 -47.54 26.69 10.51
N VAL A 44 -47.96 26.28 11.71
CA VAL A 44 -47.19 25.36 12.54
C VAL A 44 -47.64 23.93 12.24
N TYR A 45 -46.68 23.01 12.10
CA TYR A 45 -46.94 21.60 11.84
C TYR A 45 -46.20 20.74 12.88
N HIS A 46 -46.95 19.88 13.57
CA HIS A 46 -46.41 18.94 14.54
C HIS A 46 -46.09 17.59 13.91
N VAL A 47 -44.84 17.16 14.01
CA VAL A 47 -44.45 15.77 13.78
C VAL A 47 -44.77 14.98 15.04
N THR A 48 -45.75 14.08 14.96
CA THR A 48 -46.35 13.34 16.09
C THR A 48 -46.07 11.85 16.05
N ASN A 49 -45.40 11.34 15.01
CA ASN A 49 -45.01 9.95 14.92
C ASN A 49 -43.73 9.75 14.08
N LEU A 50 -43.08 8.60 14.28
CA LEU A 50 -41.83 8.22 13.62
C LEU A 50 -42.03 7.48 12.28
N ASN A 51 -43.26 7.40 11.78
CA ASN A 51 -43.52 6.72 10.52
C ASN A 51 -42.88 7.49 9.36
N ASP A 52 -42.49 6.78 8.30
CA ASP A 52 -41.94 7.41 7.10
C ASP A 52 -42.95 8.30 6.36
N SER A 53 -44.24 8.01 6.46
CA SER A 53 -45.30 8.73 5.73
C SER A 53 -46.63 8.71 6.47
N GLY A 54 -47.58 9.51 5.98
CA GLY A 54 -48.89 9.69 6.59
C GLY A 54 -48.97 10.94 7.47
N SER A 55 -50.17 11.29 7.92
CA SER A 55 -50.39 12.47 8.77
C SER A 55 -49.57 12.39 10.05
N GLY A 56 -48.94 13.50 10.44
CA GLY A 56 -48.06 13.59 11.60
C GLY A 56 -46.65 13.06 11.39
N SER A 57 -46.30 12.56 10.20
CA SER A 57 -44.92 12.17 9.86
C SER A 57 -44.07 13.37 9.43
N LEU A 58 -42.74 13.25 9.55
CA LEU A 58 -41.81 14.26 9.01
C LEU A 58 -41.98 14.44 7.50
N ARG A 59 -42.26 13.37 6.76
CA ARG A 59 -42.47 13.44 5.31
C ARG A 59 -43.70 14.26 4.95
N ASP A 60 -44.80 14.10 5.68
CA ASP A 60 -45.98 14.94 5.47
C ASP A 60 -45.66 16.40 5.83
N ALA A 61 -44.94 16.63 6.94
CA ALA A 61 -44.55 17.97 7.40
C ALA A 61 -43.78 18.76 6.32
N VAL A 62 -42.77 18.15 5.70
CA VAL A 62 -41.86 18.82 4.74
C VAL A 62 -42.35 18.79 3.29
N SER A 63 -43.42 18.05 2.99
CA SER A 63 -43.97 17.93 1.63
C SER A 63 -44.63 19.21 1.11
N SER A 64 -45.04 20.11 2.00
CA SER A 64 -45.80 21.33 1.66
C SER A 64 -45.09 22.58 2.18
N PRO A 65 -45.25 23.73 1.52
CA PRO A 65 -44.52 24.93 1.85
C PRO A 65 -45.15 25.75 2.99
N ASN A 66 -44.45 26.81 3.42
CA ASN A 66 -44.91 27.81 4.40
C ASN A 66 -45.24 27.19 5.76
N ARG A 67 -44.30 26.40 6.29
CA ARG A 67 -44.47 25.68 7.56
C ARG A 67 -43.30 25.88 8.50
N ILE A 68 -43.61 26.06 9.78
CA ILE A 68 -42.68 25.85 10.89
C ILE A 68 -42.97 24.46 11.45
N VAL A 69 -42.00 23.56 11.33
CA VAL A 69 -42.12 22.16 11.73
C VAL A 69 -41.51 21.98 13.11
N VAL A 70 -42.34 21.54 14.06
CA VAL A 70 -41.99 21.22 15.45
C VAL A 70 -42.21 19.73 15.72
N PHE A 71 -41.61 19.19 16.78
CA PHE A 71 -41.60 17.76 17.05
C PHE A 71 -42.20 17.43 18.42
N ASP A 72 -43.19 16.55 18.42
CA ASP A 72 -43.84 16.01 19.63
C ASP A 72 -43.24 14.67 20.05
N VAL A 73 -42.39 14.09 19.21
CA VAL A 73 -41.75 12.77 19.38
C VAL A 73 -40.25 12.88 19.17
N SER A 74 -39.53 11.87 19.61
CA SER A 74 -38.10 11.70 19.39
C SER A 74 -37.79 10.24 19.01
N GLY A 75 -36.59 10.00 18.47
CA GLY A 75 -36.15 8.71 17.99
C GLY A 75 -35.84 8.67 16.48
N VAL A 76 -35.85 7.47 15.92
CA VAL A 76 -35.37 7.20 14.55
C VAL A 76 -36.53 7.08 13.57
N ILE A 77 -36.58 7.98 12.58
CA ILE A 77 -37.48 7.94 11.43
C ILE A 77 -36.80 7.13 10.31
N ARG A 78 -37.38 5.99 9.94
CA ARG A 78 -36.81 5.08 8.92
C ARG A 78 -37.41 5.34 7.55
N LEU A 79 -36.61 5.92 6.66
CA LEU A 79 -37.04 6.24 5.31
C LEU A 79 -37.26 4.98 4.47
N GLN A 80 -38.36 4.94 3.72
CA GLN A 80 -38.57 3.95 2.65
C GLN A 80 -38.10 4.46 1.28
N SER A 81 -37.88 5.77 1.17
CA SER A 81 -37.41 6.45 -0.04
C SER A 81 -36.79 7.80 0.33
N ARG A 82 -36.02 8.42 -0.58
CA ARG A 82 -35.46 9.75 -0.37
C ARG A 82 -36.50 10.76 0.11
N LEU A 83 -36.15 11.55 1.12
CA LEU A 83 -37.01 12.60 1.68
C LEU A 83 -36.76 13.91 0.93
N ILE A 84 -37.82 14.50 0.38
CA ILE A 84 -37.75 15.74 -0.41
C ILE A 84 -38.38 16.87 0.39
N PHE A 85 -37.65 17.98 0.54
CA PHE A 85 -38.12 19.16 1.26
C PHE A 85 -38.71 20.18 0.28
N SER A 86 -39.88 20.71 0.63
CA SER A 86 -40.51 21.84 -0.07
C SER A 86 -39.79 23.16 0.24
N HIS A 87 -40.37 24.30 -0.16
CA HIS A 87 -39.83 25.64 0.06
C HIS A 87 -40.53 26.38 1.21
N HIS A 88 -39.90 27.43 1.77
CA HIS A 88 -40.44 28.24 2.88
C HIS A 88 -40.68 27.41 4.15
N LEU A 89 -39.65 26.68 4.59
CA LEU A 89 -39.71 25.79 5.75
C LEU A 89 -38.79 26.29 6.86
N TYR A 90 -39.23 26.19 8.12
CA TYR A 90 -38.34 26.16 9.28
C TYR A 90 -38.54 24.82 9.97
N VAL A 91 -37.55 23.92 9.87
CA VAL A 91 -37.53 22.64 10.59
C VAL A 91 -36.71 22.79 11.86
N ALA A 92 -37.38 22.78 13.00
CA ALA A 92 -36.82 23.10 14.31
C ALA A 92 -36.65 21.83 15.16
N GLY A 93 -35.62 21.03 14.88
CA GLY A 93 -35.37 19.76 15.55
C GLY A 93 -35.12 19.85 17.05
N GLN A 94 -34.65 21.02 17.54
CA GLN A 94 -34.44 21.26 18.97
C GLN A 94 -35.74 21.31 19.79
N THR A 95 -36.91 21.33 19.13
CA THR A 95 -38.22 21.26 19.81
C THR A 95 -38.58 19.84 20.25
N ALA A 96 -37.94 18.81 19.68
CA ALA A 96 -38.19 17.42 20.02
C ALA A 96 -37.92 17.14 21.50
N PRO A 97 -38.69 16.26 22.15
CA PRO A 97 -38.35 15.74 23.47
C PRO A 97 -37.14 14.77 23.39
N GLY A 98 -36.74 14.21 24.53
CA GLY A 98 -35.80 13.08 24.56
C GLY A 98 -34.45 13.39 23.91
N GLU A 99 -33.92 12.43 23.14
CA GLU A 99 -32.65 12.57 22.41
C GLU A 99 -32.77 13.26 21.03
N GLY A 100 -33.96 13.77 20.68
CA GLY A 100 -34.23 14.42 19.41
C GLY A 100 -34.50 13.45 18.24
N ILE A 101 -34.34 13.93 17.01
CA ILE A 101 -34.75 13.20 15.80
C ILE A 101 -33.56 12.80 14.93
N THR A 102 -33.54 11.51 14.58
CA THR A 102 -32.62 10.95 13.60
C THR A 102 -33.39 10.40 12.41
N VAL A 103 -33.01 10.81 11.20
CA VAL A 103 -33.56 10.28 9.95
C VAL A 103 -32.57 9.28 9.38
N TYR A 104 -33.01 8.03 9.14
CA TYR A 104 -32.13 6.94 8.72
C TYR A 104 -32.67 6.13 7.53
N GLY A 105 -31.76 5.60 6.70
CA GLY A 105 -32.04 4.55 5.71
C GLY A 105 -32.13 5.02 4.25
N ASN A 106 -32.12 6.33 4.02
CA ASN A 106 -31.89 6.93 2.69
C ASN A 106 -31.45 8.40 2.86
N GLY A 107 -31.10 9.07 1.77
CA GLY A 107 -30.72 10.49 1.78
C GLY A 107 -31.91 11.44 1.81
N VAL A 108 -31.60 12.73 1.95
CA VAL A 108 -32.52 13.86 1.85
C VAL A 108 -32.15 14.78 0.69
N SER A 109 -33.12 15.52 0.15
CA SER A 109 -32.85 16.54 -0.87
C SER A 109 -33.60 17.83 -0.59
N PHE A 110 -32.85 18.93 -0.71
CA PHE A 110 -33.37 20.30 -0.66
C PHE A 110 -33.34 20.94 -2.05
N SER A 111 -33.15 20.14 -3.11
CA SER A 111 -33.23 20.63 -4.49
C SER A 111 -34.64 21.13 -4.80
N GLY A 112 -34.73 22.37 -5.24
CA GLY A 112 -36.01 23.06 -5.50
C GLY A 112 -36.60 23.74 -4.26
N ALA A 113 -36.03 23.52 -3.07
CA ALA A 113 -36.35 24.31 -1.89
C ALA A 113 -35.79 25.72 -2.05
N ASN A 114 -36.43 26.68 -1.40
CA ASN A 114 -35.96 28.07 -1.29
C ASN A 114 -36.38 28.60 0.06
N ASN A 115 -35.67 29.60 0.58
CA ASN A 115 -36.04 30.27 1.83
C ASN A 115 -36.27 29.28 2.98
N THR A 116 -35.27 28.46 3.31
CA THR A 116 -35.43 27.31 4.21
C THR A 116 -34.41 27.33 5.35
N ILE A 117 -34.88 27.04 6.56
CA ILE A 117 -34.09 26.94 7.79
C ILE A 117 -34.22 25.50 8.29
N VAL A 118 -33.10 24.82 8.55
CA VAL A 118 -33.07 23.51 9.20
C VAL A 118 -32.10 23.55 10.36
N ARG A 119 -32.57 23.21 11.56
CA ARG A 119 -31.73 23.20 12.76
C ARG A 119 -31.88 21.93 13.57
N TYR A 120 -30.77 21.46 14.15
CA TYR A 120 -30.76 20.34 15.10
C TYR A 120 -31.44 19.08 14.57
N MET A 121 -31.06 18.66 13.36
CA MET A 121 -31.54 17.45 12.71
C MET A 121 -30.38 16.53 12.35
N ARG A 122 -30.60 15.21 12.41
CA ARG A 122 -29.61 14.20 12.00
C ARG A 122 -30.08 13.45 10.75
N PHE A 123 -29.25 13.41 9.73
CA PHE A 123 -29.51 12.73 8.46
C PHE A 123 -28.44 11.66 8.22
N ARG A 124 -28.84 10.39 8.36
CA ARG A 124 -27.97 9.23 8.32
C ARG A 124 -28.37 8.32 7.15
N MET A 125 -27.70 8.44 6.01
CA MET A 125 -28.13 7.73 4.80
C MET A 125 -27.94 6.21 4.94
N GLY A 126 -26.74 5.76 5.32
CA GLY A 126 -26.39 4.36 5.51
C GLY A 126 -26.24 3.58 4.20
N ALA A 127 -25.71 2.37 4.27
CA ALA A 127 -25.40 1.55 3.10
C ALA A 127 -26.65 1.13 2.28
N ASN A 128 -27.85 1.29 2.85
CA ASN A 128 -29.12 0.97 2.18
C ASN A 128 -29.71 2.15 1.39
N GLY A 129 -29.08 3.33 1.41
CA GLY A 129 -29.53 4.48 0.63
C GLY A 129 -29.38 4.27 -0.88
N ASP A 130 -29.97 5.19 -1.66
CA ASP A 130 -29.91 5.10 -3.13
C ASP A 130 -28.45 5.23 -3.65
N SER A 131 -28.02 4.26 -4.44
CA SER A 131 -26.67 4.24 -5.03
C SER A 131 -26.34 5.50 -5.84
N GLY A 132 -25.11 6.01 -5.67
CA GLY A 132 -24.61 7.18 -6.42
C GLY A 132 -25.38 8.46 -6.10
N LYS A 133 -25.81 8.60 -4.84
CA LYS A 133 -26.50 9.78 -4.34
C LYS A 133 -25.92 10.24 -3.02
N ASP A 134 -26.14 11.51 -2.76
CA ASP A 134 -25.69 12.16 -1.53
C ASP A 134 -26.61 11.84 -0.36
N ALA A 135 -26.05 11.91 0.85
CA ALA A 135 -26.85 11.87 2.08
C ALA A 135 -27.71 13.12 2.23
N ALA A 136 -27.17 14.31 1.90
CA ALA A 136 -27.91 15.55 1.72
C ALA A 136 -27.40 16.30 0.47
N GLY A 137 -28.31 16.87 -0.33
CA GLY A 137 -27.92 17.54 -1.57
C GLY A 137 -28.83 18.68 -2.00
N ILE A 138 -28.22 19.71 -2.60
CA ILE A 138 -28.87 20.89 -3.19
C ILE A 138 -28.39 21.09 -4.62
N ALA A 139 -29.28 20.91 -5.59
CA ALA A 139 -28.95 21.08 -7.00
C ALA A 139 -29.50 22.36 -7.65
N ASN A 140 -30.48 22.98 -7.00
CA ASN A 140 -31.04 24.30 -7.32
C ASN A 140 -31.85 24.77 -6.09
N GLY A 141 -32.03 26.07 -5.97
CA GLY A 141 -32.64 26.74 -4.82
C GLY A 141 -31.73 27.80 -4.19
N THR A 142 -32.33 28.81 -3.55
CA THR A 142 -31.60 29.91 -2.91
C THR A 142 -32.11 30.24 -1.51
N CYS A 143 -31.30 31.00 -0.76
CA CYS A 143 -31.62 31.52 0.57
C CYS A 143 -31.91 30.39 1.58
N MET A 144 -30.89 29.61 1.94
CA MET A 144 -31.05 28.50 2.88
C MET A 144 -29.98 28.50 3.98
N ILE A 145 -30.36 28.06 5.17
CA ILE A 145 -29.43 27.91 6.28
C ILE A 145 -29.64 26.58 7.01
N PHE A 146 -28.54 25.87 7.21
CA PHE A 146 -28.45 24.63 7.96
C PHE A 146 -27.55 24.89 9.16
N ASP A 147 -28.08 24.83 10.37
CA ASP A 147 -27.35 25.12 11.61
C ASP A 147 -27.48 23.96 12.59
N HIS A 148 -26.37 23.47 13.13
CA HIS A 148 -26.39 22.32 14.02
C HIS A 148 -27.03 21.06 13.42
N VAL A 149 -26.79 20.79 12.13
CA VAL A 149 -27.20 19.50 11.53
C VAL A 149 -26.06 18.49 11.58
N SER A 150 -26.38 17.21 11.65
CA SER A 150 -25.41 16.13 11.52
C SER A 150 -25.76 15.28 10.33
N VAL A 151 -24.83 15.11 9.38
CA VAL A 151 -25.04 14.35 8.15
C VAL A 151 -23.96 13.29 8.03
N SER A 152 -24.34 12.03 7.80
CA SER A 152 -23.37 10.94 7.68
C SER A 152 -23.73 9.87 6.65
N TRP A 153 -22.72 9.07 6.32
CA TRP A 153 -22.86 7.82 5.55
C TRP A 153 -23.41 8.00 4.13
N GLY A 154 -22.99 9.06 3.44
CA GLY A 154 -23.30 9.27 2.03
C GLY A 154 -22.65 8.22 1.13
N LEU A 155 -23.34 7.80 0.05
CA LEU A 155 -22.81 6.85 -0.94
C LEU A 155 -22.06 7.54 -2.09
N ASP A 156 -22.31 8.83 -2.30
CA ASP A 156 -21.52 9.72 -3.16
C ASP A 156 -20.91 10.81 -2.27
N GLU A 157 -21.49 12.02 -2.19
CA GLU A 157 -21.15 13.00 -1.16
C GLU A 157 -22.00 12.87 0.11
N THR A 158 -21.49 13.38 1.23
CA THR A 158 -22.26 13.46 2.47
C THR A 158 -23.18 14.67 2.45
N PHE A 159 -22.66 15.87 2.16
CA PHE A 159 -23.48 17.06 1.92
C PHE A 159 -22.95 17.86 0.70
N SER A 160 -23.68 17.85 -0.42
CA SER A 160 -23.32 18.57 -1.64
C SER A 160 -24.19 19.79 -1.96
N ILE A 161 -23.59 20.77 -2.64
CA ILE A 161 -24.24 21.92 -3.29
C ILE A 161 -23.72 21.95 -4.73
N ASN A 162 -24.42 21.29 -5.65
CA ASN A 162 -23.91 21.02 -6.99
C ASN A 162 -25.01 21.21 -8.06
N PRO A 163 -24.88 22.17 -8.98
CA PRO A 163 -25.96 22.57 -9.86
C PRO A 163 -26.33 21.47 -10.88
N ASP A 164 -27.63 21.24 -11.06
CA ASP A 164 -28.15 20.38 -12.14
C ASP A 164 -28.60 21.16 -13.38
N GLY A 165 -28.42 22.49 -13.36
CA GLY A 165 -28.78 23.39 -14.45
C GLY A 165 -30.26 23.73 -14.56
N LYS A 166 -31.10 23.38 -13.56
CA LYS A 166 -32.56 23.59 -13.61
C LYS A 166 -33.08 24.80 -12.83
N GLY A 167 -32.21 25.56 -12.18
CA GLY A 167 -32.59 26.77 -11.45
C GLY A 167 -31.39 27.49 -10.87
N ASP A 168 -31.64 28.64 -10.25
CA ASP A 168 -30.62 29.40 -9.54
C ASP A 168 -30.12 28.62 -8.33
N LEU A 169 -28.85 28.82 -7.95
CA LEU A 169 -28.22 28.15 -6.82
C LEU A 169 -27.26 29.11 -6.11
N GLY A 170 -27.51 29.39 -4.84
CA GLY A 170 -26.67 30.30 -4.06
C GLY A 170 -27.37 30.86 -2.82
N ASP A 171 -26.65 31.68 -2.06
CA ASP A 171 -27.09 32.26 -0.79
C ASP A 171 -27.41 31.18 0.25
N ILE A 172 -26.45 30.28 0.45
CA ILE A 172 -26.58 29.12 1.34
C ILE A 172 -25.53 29.18 2.45
N THR A 173 -25.93 28.82 3.66
CA THR A 173 -25.01 28.67 4.79
C THR A 173 -25.18 27.31 5.45
N ILE A 174 -24.07 26.59 5.64
CA ILE A 174 -24.00 25.43 6.52
C ILE A 174 -23.10 25.86 7.68
N GLN A 175 -23.65 25.86 8.89
CA GLN A 175 -22.94 26.27 10.09
C GLN A 175 -23.10 25.34 11.28
N ASN A 176 -22.09 25.32 12.16
CA ASN A 176 -22.11 24.51 13.40
C ASN A 176 -22.49 23.05 13.16
N SER A 177 -22.16 22.45 12.01
CA SER A 177 -22.70 21.16 11.58
C SER A 177 -21.62 20.07 11.50
N ILE A 178 -22.03 18.81 11.64
CA ILE A 178 -21.17 17.62 11.45
C ILE A 178 -21.44 16.99 10.08
N ILE A 179 -20.39 16.71 9.32
CA ILE A 179 -20.43 16.02 8.03
C ILE A 179 -19.42 14.88 8.08
N ALA A 180 -19.88 13.64 8.29
CA ALA A 180 -18.98 12.54 8.70
C ALA A 180 -19.15 11.24 7.92
N GLN A 181 -18.05 10.49 7.78
CA GLN A 181 -17.99 9.12 7.28
C GLN A 181 -18.81 8.85 6.02
N GLY A 182 -18.56 9.58 4.95
CA GLY A 182 -18.97 9.15 3.62
C GLY A 182 -18.49 7.71 3.39
N LEU A 183 -19.35 6.84 2.87
CA LEU A 183 -19.05 5.42 2.73
C LEU A 183 -18.12 5.18 1.54
N MET A 184 -17.15 4.29 1.73
CA MET A 184 -16.25 3.81 0.68
C MET A 184 -17.02 3.02 -0.38
N ASP A 185 -16.61 3.07 -1.65
CA ASP A 185 -15.32 3.55 -2.17
C ASP A 185 -15.23 5.05 -2.54
N HIS A 186 -16.35 5.79 -2.57
CA HIS A 186 -16.32 7.22 -2.90
C HIS A 186 -15.90 8.10 -1.70
N SER A 187 -16.54 7.89 -0.53
CA SER A 187 -16.27 8.56 0.75
C SER A 187 -15.88 10.04 0.63
N ALA A 188 -16.88 10.90 0.39
CA ALA A 188 -16.69 12.33 0.20
C ALA A 188 -17.49 13.18 1.19
N GLY A 189 -16.88 14.25 1.72
CA GLY A 189 -17.55 15.22 2.58
C GLY A 189 -18.60 16.03 1.80
N GLY A 190 -18.16 16.75 0.77
CA GLY A 190 -19.05 17.61 -0.01
C GLY A 190 -18.42 18.22 -1.26
N LEU A 191 -19.25 18.31 -2.31
CA LEU A 191 -18.96 18.98 -3.56
C LEU A 191 -19.72 20.30 -3.61
N ILE A 192 -19.00 21.42 -3.61
CA ILE A 192 -19.55 22.77 -3.47
C ILE A 192 -19.21 23.56 -4.72
N GLN A 193 -20.20 23.75 -5.58
CA GLN A 193 -20.05 24.31 -6.92
C GLN A 193 -21.09 25.40 -7.21
N ALA A 194 -21.12 26.43 -6.36
CA ALA A 194 -22.04 27.55 -6.48
C ALA A 194 -21.41 28.85 -5.96
N ASP A 195 -22.06 29.96 -6.25
CA ASP A 195 -21.69 31.26 -5.70
C ASP A 195 -22.49 31.56 -4.43
N ASN A 196 -21.93 32.39 -3.55
CA ASN A 196 -22.51 32.85 -2.30
C ASN A 196 -22.79 31.70 -1.31
N ILE A 197 -21.76 30.90 -1.02
CA ILE A 197 -21.84 29.82 -0.04
C ILE A 197 -20.96 30.13 1.17
N THR A 198 -21.50 29.92 2.37
CA THR A 198 -20.75 29.99 3.62
C THR A 198 -20.73 28.62 4.30
N LEU A 199 -19.54 28.13 4.57
CA LEU A 199 -19.25 26.94 5.38
C LEU A 199 -18.53 27.44 6.63
N TYR A 200 -19.22 27.47 7.75
CA TYR A 200 -18.75 28.16 8.95
C TYR A 200 -18.87 27.27 10.18
N ARG A 201 -17.78 27.06 10.93
CA ARG A 201 -17.83 26.27 12.17
C ARG A 201 -18.34 24.84 11.97
N ASN A 202 -17.96 24.18 10.88
CA ASN A 202 -18.37 22.79 10.62
C ASN A 202 -17.26 21.81 11.00
N LEU A 203 -17.65 20.61 11.40
CA LEU A 203 -16.77 19.49 11.64
C LEU A 203 -16.93 18.47 10.49
N TYR A 204 -15.83 18.16 9.81
CA TYR A 204 -15.74 17.09 8.82
C TYR A 204 -14.88 15.96 9.39
N VAL A 205 -15.40 14.73 9.45
CA VAL A 205 -14.69 13.60 10.10
C VAL A 205 -14.74 12.38 9.20
N ASP A 206 -13.61 11.68 9.06
CA ASP A 206 -13.54 10.35 8.45
C ASP A 206 -14.09 10.25 7.02
N ASN A 207 -14.01 11.35 6.27
CA ASN A 207 -14.27 11.35 4.83
C ASN A 207 -12.94 11.21 4.08
N SER A 208 -12.86 10.25 3.17
CA SER A 208 -11.64 9.99 2.38
C SER A 208 -11.20 11.21 1.56
N THR A 209 -12.15 11.95 0.99
CA THR A 209 -11.89 13.10 0.12
C THR A 209 -12.90 14.23 0.26
N ARG A 210 -12.65 15.36 -0.41
CA ARG A 210 -13.59 16.49 -0.59
C ARG A 210 -14.18 16.96 0.74
N ASN A 211 -13.34 17.57 1.60
CA ASN A 211 -13.73 18.19 2.86
C ASN A 211 -13.48 19.72 2.86
N ASN A 212 -13.95 20.52 1.90
CA ASN A 212 -14.78 20.22 0.73
C ASN A 212 -14.00 20.38 -0.58
N LYS A 213 -14.59 19.97 -1.70
CA LYS A 213 -14.17 20.45 -3.02
C LYS A 213 -14.93 21.72 -3.38
N ILE A 214 -14.21 22.81 -3.55
CA ILE A 214 -14.77 24.15 -3.64
C ILE A 214 -14.62 24.73 -5.05
N LYS A 215 -15.68 25.39 -5.53
CA LYS A 215 -15.68 26.28 -6.71
C LYS A 215 -16.67 27.43 -6.52
N GLY A 216 -16.42 28.55 -7.19
CA GLY A 216 -17.26 29.75 -7.14
C GLY A 216 -16.89 30.67 -5.97
N ARG A 217 -17.83 31.50 -5.52
CA ARG A 217 -17.69 32.44 -4.40
C ARG A 217 -18.04 31.79 -3.06
N ASN A 218 -17.03 31.54 -2.22
CA ASN A 218 -17.20 30.77 -0.99
C ASN A 218 -16.46 31.36 0.22
N GLN A 219 -17.00 31.10 1.41
CA GLN A 219 -16.33 31.26 2.71
C GLN A 219 -16.19 29.89 3.38
N TYR A 220 -14.98 29.52 3.79
CA TYR A 220 -14.66 28.30 4.56
C TYR A 220 -13.93 28.70 5.84
N VAL A 221 -14.68 28.91 6.91
CA VAL A 221 -14.19 29.62 8.10
C VAL A 221 -14.44 28.80 9.36
N ASN A 222 -13.43 28.73 10.24
CA ASN A 222 -13.53 28.04 11.52
C ASN A 222 -13.96 26.57 11.46
N CYS A 223 -13.67 25.85 10.39
CA CYS A 223 -13.98 24.43 10.28
C CYS A 223 -12.88 23.55 10.87
N ILE A 224 -13.27 22.43 11.47
CA ILE A 224 -12.37 21.32 11.85
C ILE A 224 -12.50 20.23 10.79
N VAL A 225 -11.38 19.66 10.33
CA VAL A 225 -11.37 18.47 9.50
C VAL A 225 -10.45 17.41 10.10
N TYR A 226 -10.97 16.20 10.27
CA TYR A 226 -10.28 15.07 10.88
C TYR A 226 -10.26 13.85 9.94
N ASN A 227 -9.10 13.19 9.85
CA ASN A 227 -8.90 11.88 9.22
C ASN A 227 -9.41 11.72 7.77
N TRP A 228 -8.64 12.26 6.81
CA TRP A 228 -8.83 12.03 5.38
C TRP A 228 -7.69 11.19 4.78
N LYS A 229 -7.85 10.74 3.52
CA LYS A 229 -6.84 9.97 2.77
C LYS A 229 -6.43 10.62 1.46
N ASN A 230 -7.40 10.84 0.58
CA ASN A 230 -7.18 11.23 -0.81
C ASN A 230 -7.16 12.75 -1.01
N GLY A 231 -7.85 13.51 -0.17
CA GLY A 231 -7.85 14.97 -0.24
C GLY A 231 -8.70 15.63 0.85
N CYS A 232 -8.33 16.82 1.29
CA CYS A 232 -9.10 17.57 2.27
C CYS A 232 -9.82 18.75 1.60
N TYR A 233 -9.27 19.95 1.68
CA TYR A 233 -9.79 21.12 0.99
C TYR A 233 -9.26 21.14 -0.45
N LEU A 234 -10.13 20.84 -1.42
CA LEU A 234 -9.77 20.80 -2.84
C LEU A 234 -10.12 22.12 -3.54
N MET A 235 -9.09 22.81 -4.01
CA MET A 235 -9.17 24.14 -4.64
C MET A 235 -9.52 24.06 -6.14
N GLY A 236 -10.71 23.54 -6.47
CA GLY A 236 -11.23 23.49 -7.84
C GLY A 236 -10.78 22.28 -8.69
N GLY A 237 -9.60 21.72 -8.44
CA GLY A 237 -9.04 20.60 -9.22
C GLY A 237 -8.70 21.01 -10.66
N ASP A 238 -8.87 20.08 -11.62
CA ASP A 238 -8.55 20.31 -13.03
C ASP A 238 -9.55 21.21 -13.80
N SER A 239 -10.50 21.87 -13.12
CA SER A 239 -11.59 22.58 -13.81
C SER A 239 -11.27 24.04 -14.15
N GLU A 240 -11.78 24.51 -15.29
CA GLU A 240 -11.50 25.82 -15.89
C GLU A 240 -12.21 27.01 -15.23
N GLY A 241 -13.11 26.81 -14.26
CA GLY A 241 -13.91 27.88 -13.65
C GLY A 241 -13.18 28.71 -12.59
N THR A 242 -13.30 30.04 -12.68
CA THR A 242 -12.70 30.97 -11.70
C THR A 242 -13.43 30.91 -10.35
N SER A 243 -12.66 30.85 -9.26
CA SER A 243 -13.18 30.84 -7.89
C SER A 243 -12.60 31.99 -7.07
N TYR A 244 -13.39 32.48 -6.10
CA TYR A 244 -13.05 33.60 -5.22
C TYR A 244 -13.40 33.21 -3.79
N CYS A 245 -12.40 32.84 -2.99
CA CYS A 245 -12.61 32.16 -1.72
C CYS A 245 -11.89 32.86 -0.57
N ASN A 246 -12.57 32.93 0.59
CA ASN A 246 -11.93 33.18 1.88
C ASN A 246 -11.88 31.84 2.64
N ALA A 247 -10.69 31.28 2.89
CA ALA A 247 -10.53 30.10 3.74
C ALA A 247 -9.65 30.44 4.94
N THR A 248 -10.26 30.75 6.08
CA THR A 248 -9.55 31.30 7.24
C THR A 248 -9.87 30.60 8.54
N ASN A 249 -8.91 30.62 9.46
CA ASN A 249 -9.10 30.18 10.84
C ASN A 249 -9.51 28.70 10.98
N ASN A 250 -9.08 27.81 10.10
CA ASN A 250 -9.47 26.40 10.10
C ASN A 250 -8.43 25.49 10.79
N LEU A 251 -8.88 24.33 11.27
CA LEU A 251 -8.06 23.29 11.90
C LEU A 251 -8.14 21.98 11.13
N PHE A 252 -7.00 21.38 10.83
CA PHE A 252 -6.90 20.13 10.09
C PHE A 252 -6.07 19.11 10.89
N ILE A 253 -6.57 17.90 11.11
CA ILE A 253 -5.88 16.87 11.90
C ILE A 253 -5.85 15.57 11.10
N ASN A 254 -4.65 15.08 10.80
CA ASN A 254 -4.48 13.82 10.12
C ASN A 254 -4.82 12.66 11.07
N GLY A 255 -5.54 11.66 10.57
CA GLY A 255 -5.86 10.44 11.32
C GLY A 255 -5.23 9.17 10.74
N PRO A 256 -5.66 7.99 11.20
CA PRO A 256 -5.14 6.69 10.74
C PRO A 256 -5.21 6.45 9.23
N ALA A 257 -6.08 7.16 8.50
CA ALA A 257 -6.18 7.07 7.04
C ALA A 257 -4.95 7.64 6.29
N VAL A 258 -4.03 8.30 7.00
CA VAL A 258 -2.74 8.80 6.51
C VAL A 258 -2.90 9.85 5.40
N GLY A 259 -3.71 10.88 5.66
CA GLY A 259 -3.89 12.02 4.78
C GLY A 259 -2.59 12.80 4.49
N GLY A 260 -2.63 13.64 3.45
CA GLY A 260 -1.54 14.55 3.08
C GLY A 260 -1.71 15.97 3.61
N ASN A 261 -1.32 16.97 2.81
CA ASN A 261 -1.56 18.38 3.11
C ASN A 261 -3.07 18.70 3.09
N ALA A 262 -3.50 19.65 3.93
CA ALA A 262 -4.90 20.07 4.01
C ALA A 262 -5.42 20.74 2.72
N PHE A 263 -4.63 21.63 2.11
CA PHE A 263 -5.01 22.38 0.92
C PHE A 263 -4.34 21.81 -0.33
N THR A 264 -5.13 21.28 -1.26
CA THR A 264 -4.60 20.66 -2.48
C THR A 264 -5.43 20.96 -3.73
N GLY A 265 -4.88 20.63 -4.90
CA GLY A 265 -5.61 20.69 -6.17
C GLY A 265 -5.97 22.10 -6.62
N GLY A 266 -5.16 23.10 -6.28
CA GLY A 266 -5.29 24.47 -6.78
C GLY A 266 -4.87 24.62 -8.23
N ASN A 267 -5.14 25.81 -8.78
CA ASN A 267 -4.67 26.28 -10.07
C ASN A 267 -4.76 27.82 -10.12
N SER A 268 -4.26 28.45 -11.19
CA SER A 268 -4.21 29.92 -11.31
C SER A 268 -5.59 30.60 -11.33
N ASN A 269 -6.68 29.87 -11.62
CA ASN A 269 -8.04 30.40 -11.62
C ASN A 269 -8.69 30.35 -10.22
N PHE A 270 -8.02 29.73 -9.24
CA PHE A 270 -8.49 29.68 -7.87
C PHE A 270 -7.89 30.84 -7.06
N ASN A 271 -8.68 31.89 -6.83
CA ASN A 271 -8.24 33.07 -6.08
C ASN A 271 -8.61 32.92 -4.61
N LEU A 272 -7.60 32.87 -3.74
CA LEU A 272 -7.76 32.48 -2.34
C LEU A 272 -7.18 33.53 -1.40
N TYR A 273 -7.99 34.03 -0.48
CA TYR A 273 -7.51 34.61 0.76
C TYR A 273 -7.43 33.50 1.81
N ALA A 274 -6.24 33.25 2.36
CA ALA A 274 -6.01 32.23 3.37
C ALA A 274 -5.16 32.76 4.53
N GLU A 275 -5.68 32.63 5.74
CA GLU A 275 -5.04 33.12 6.96
C GLU A 275 -5.44 32.22 8.14
N ASP A 276 -4.55 32.09 9.12
CA ASP A 276 -4.82 31.35 10.36
C ASP A 276 -5.32 29.90 10.18
N ASN A 277 -4.85 29.19 9.15
CA ASN A 277 -5.15 27.77 8.97
C ASN A 277 -4.05 26.92 9.61
N TRP A 278 -4.45 25.89 10.38
CA TRP A 278 -3.56 25.07 11.20
C TRP A 278 -3.66 23.59 10.85
N GLN A 279 -2.55 22.86 10.91
CA GLN A 279 -2.53 21.42 10.67
C GLN A 279 -1.73 20.66 11.73
N ASP A 280 -2.26 19.53 12.20
CA ASP A 280 -1.55 18.49 12.93
C ASP A 280 -1.40 17.25 12.04
N LYS A 281 -0.16 16.86 11.75
CA LYS A 281 0.16 15.77 10.80
C LYS A 281 0.69 14.49 11.44
N ASN A 282 1.19 14.58 12.68
CA ASN A 282 2.14 13.58 13.17
C ASN A 282 1.43 12.32 13.73
N ARG A 283 0.14 12.42 14.09
CA ARG A 283 -0.67 11.33 14.64
C ARG A 283 -0.09 10.73 15.91
N ASN A 284 0.61 11.55 16.70
CA ASN A 284 1.31 11.11 17.91
C ASN A 284 0.35 10.98 19.11
N GLY A 285 -0.90 11.46 19.01
CA GLY A 285 -1.87 11.49 20.11
C GLY A 285 -1.76 12.72 21.01
N ILE A 286 -1.01 13.73 20.60
CA ILE A 286 -0.79 15.01 21.29
C ILE A 286 -1.28 16.10 20.34
N PHE A 287 -2.08 17.03 20.85
CA PHE A 287 -2.53 18.18 20.06
C PHE A 287 -1.43 19.23 19.95
N ASP A 288 -0.67 19.21 18.86
CA ASP A 288 0.44 20.14 18.60
C ASP A 288 0.45 20.71 17.16
N PRO A 289 -0.66 21.34 16.71
CA PRO A 289 -0.77 21.81 15.33
C PRO A 289 0.20 22.96 15.03
N TYR A 290 0.57 23.09 13.75
CA TYR A 290 1.34 24.22 13.24
C TYR A 290 0.53 25.00 12.20
N GLN A 291 0.80 26.31 12.10
CA GLN A 291 0.16 27.15 11.09
C GLN A 291 0.69 26.80 9.68
N ILE A 292 -0.21 26.52 8.74
CA ILE A 292 0.13 26.02 7.41
C ILE A 292 0.78 27.13 6.57
N PRO A 293 2.05 26.99 6.14
CA PRO A 293 2.68 27.96 5.26
C PRO A 293 2.13 27.85 3.84
N HIS A 294 2.12 28.97 3.09
CA HIS A 294 1.65 28.99 1.69
C HIS A 294 2.34 27.95 0.78
N SER A 295 3.59 27.56 1.08
CA SER A 295 4.32 26.52 0.37
C SER A 295 3.67 25.14 0.41
N GLU A 296 2.75 24.89 1.35
CA GLU A 296 2.04 23.63 1.48
C GLU A 296 0.69 23.59 0.76
N TYR A 297 0.23 24.71 0.22
CA TYR A 297 -0.97 24.78 -0.62
C TYR A 297 -0.60 24.36 -2.04
N SER A 298 -1.03 23.16 -2.46
CA SER A 298 -0.59 22.59 -3.73
C SER A 298 -1.42 23.04 -4.94
N GLY A 299 -0.81 23.03 -6.14
CA GLY A 299 -1.46 23.35 -7.41
C GLY A 299 -1.34 24.81 -7.87
N GLY A 300 -0.79 25.69 -7.03
CA GLY A 300 -0.55 27.09 -7.38
C GLY A 300 -1.83 27.95 -7.46
N PRO A 301 -2.63 28.04 -6.38
CA PRO A 301 -3.69 29.03 -6.30
C PRO A 301 -3.14 30.46 -6.34
N THR A 302 -3.98 31.42 -6.72
CA THR A 302 -3.65 32.84 -6.71
C THR A 302 -4.00 33.45 -5.36
N PHE A 303 -3.01 33.60 -4.47
CA PHE A 303 -3.21 34.20 -3.15
C PHE A 303 -3.58 35.68 -3.22
N GLN A 304 -4.53 36.09 -2.38
CA GLN A 304 -4.95 37.47 -2.22
C GLN A 304 -4.43 38.05 -0.90
N ASN A 305 -4.11 39.34 -0.89
CA ASN A 305 -3.62 40.04 0.30
C ASN A 305 -4.73 40.62 1.18
N THR A 306 -5.96 40.67 0.67
CA THR A 306 -7.13 41.19 1.39
C THR A 306 -8.28 40.20 1.24
N PRO A 307 -9.07 39.97 2.30
CA PRO A 307 -10.23 39.10 2.21
C PRO A 307 -11.25 39.70 1.23
N TYR A 308 -11.97 38.83 0.53
CA TYR A 308 -13.12 39.27 -0.26
C TYR A 308 -14.19 39.86 0.66
N ASN A 309 -14.85 40.92 0.20
CA ASN A 309 -15.94 41.59 0.92
C ASN A 309 -17.22 40.74 0.88
N TYR A 310 -17.21 39.67 1.66
CA TYR A 310 -18.32 38.75 1.91
C TYR A 310 -18.91 39.02 3.30
N PRO A 311 -20.07 38.42 3.66
CA PRO A 311 -20.67 38.61 4.97
C PRO A 311 -19.65 38.40 6.11
N GLU A 312 -19.61 39.34 7.04
CA GLU A 312 -18.73 39.26 8.20
C GLU A 312 -19.15 38.09 9.10
N LEU A 313 -18.15 37.37 9.62
CA LEU A 313 -18.32 36.20 10.48
C LEU A 313 -17.56 36.44 11.78
N PRO A 314 -18.13 36.11 12.96
CA PRO A 314 -17.33 35.98 14.17
C PRO A 314 -16.20 34.96 13.93
N ALA A 315 -14.97 35.31 14.27
CA ALA A 315 -13.81 34.45 14.03
C ALA A 315 -13.13 34.06 15.35
N TYR A 316 -12.77 32.78 15.47
CA TYR A 316 -11.94 32.21 16.53
C TYR A 316 -10.59 31.82 15.94
N SER A 317 -9.54 31.71 16.75
CA SER A 317 -8.27 31.21 16.23
C SER A 317 -8.38 29.73 15.85
N GLY A 318 -7.78 29.33 14.72
CA GLY A 318 -7.90 27.96 14.20
C GLY A 318 -7.40 26.89 15.17
N ASN A 319 -6.32 27.16 15.90
CA ASN A 319 -5.78 26.27 16.92
C ASN A 319 -6.60 26.20 18.23
N GLU A 320 -7.65 27.02 18.37
CA GLU A 320 -8.56 27.02 19.54
C GLU A 320 -9.92 26.37 19.21
N LEU A 321 -10.06 25.78 18.02
CA LEU A 321 -11.33 25.19 17.58
C LEU A 321 -11.74 23.93 18.34
N ILE A 322 -10.79 23.18 18.90
CA ILE A 322 -11.11 22.04 19.76
C ILE A 322 -12.00 22.49 20.92
N ASP A 323 -11.66 23.59 21.59
CA ASP A 323 -12.43 24.06 22.74
C ASP A 323 -13.64 24.93 22.33
N SER A 324 -13.50 25.75 21.29
CA SER A 324 -14.51 26.75 20.92
C SER A 324 -15.61 26.22 19.98
N LEU A 325 -15.41 25.06 19.36
CA LEU A 325 -16.37 24.45 18.42
C LEU A 325 -16.78 23.03 18.80
N LEU A 326 -15.81 22.13 19.06
CA LEU A 326 -16.09 20.70 19.20
C LEU A 326 -17.18 20.36 20.22
N PRO A 327 -17.32 21.04 21.39
CA PRO A 327 -18.35 20.72 22.38
C PRO A 327 -19.78 20.86 21.86
N ASN A 328 -20.03 21.80 20.95
CA ASN A 328 -21.39 22.17 20.53
C ASN A 328 -21.71 21.89 19.05
N VAL A 329 -20.72 21.51 18.23
CA VAL A 329 -20.91 21.25 16.78
C VAL A 329 -21.86 20.08 16.48
N GLY A 330 -22.61 20.18 15.39
CA GLY A 330 -23.60 19.18 14.98
C GLY A 330 -24.91 19.30 15.74
N CYS A 331 -25.73 18.26 15.69
CA CYS A 331 -27.03 18.21 16.35
C CYS A 331 -26.88 18.01 17.87
N SER A 332 -26.46 19.07 18.56
CA SER A 332 -26.15 19.08 19.99
C SER A 332 -27.36 19.25 20.91
N LEU A 333 -28.51 19.70 20.39
CA LEU A 333 -29.78 19.77 21.11
C LEU A 333 -30.81 18.78 20.56
N PRO A 334 -31.66 18.19 21.42
CA PRO A 334 -31.61 18.29 22.89
C PRO A 334 -30.38 17.61 23.51
N TYR A 335 -29.88 16.54 22.87
CA TYR A 335 -28.64 15.82 23.20
C TYR A 335 -28.03 15.28 21.91
N ARG A 336 -26.70 15.21 21.78
CA ARG A 336 -26.04 14.45 20.68
C ARG A 336 -26.44 12.99 20.73
N ASP A 337 -26.61 12.34 19.58
CA ASP A 337 -26.74 10.88 19.56
C ASP A 337 -25.37 10.19 19.78
N ILE A 338 -25.39 8.87 19.99
CA ILE A 338 -24.19 8.09 20.28
C ILE A 338 -23.12 8.18 19.19
N TYR A 339 -23.54 8.39 17.94
CA TYR A 339 -22.61 8.49 16.83
C TYR A 339 -21.91 9.85 16.80
N ASP A 340 -22.65 10.95 17.00
CA ASP A 340 -22.07 12.29 17.03
C ASP A 340 -21.09 12.45 18.20
N CYS A 341 -21.31 11.73 19.31
CA CYS A 341 -20.33 11.63 20.39
C CYS A 341 -19.09 10.83 19.95
N TYR A 342 -19.28 9.67 19.33
CA TYR A 342 -18.18 8.80 18.87
C TYR A 342 -17.23 9.50 17.88
N VAL A 343 -17.76 10.21 16.89
CA VAL A 343 -16.89 10.94 15.94
C VAL A 343 -16.20 12.14 16.59
N ALA A 344 -16.76 12.72 17.66
CA ALA A 344 -16.08 13.77 18.43
C ALA A 344 -14.92 13.19 19.27
N ASP A 345 -15.10 12.01 19.86
CA ASP A 345 -14.02 11.29 20.56
C ASP A 345 -12.86 10.94 19.62
N GLU A 346 -13.17 10.51 18.39
CA GLU A 346 -12.13 10.23 17.39
C GLU A 346 -11.26 11.47 17.12
N VAL A 347 -11.85 12.66 17.08
CA VAL A 347 -11.10 13.93 16.94
C VAL A 347 -10.17 14.16 18.14
N LEU A 348 -10.64 13.88 19.36
CA LEU A 348 -9.85 14.01 20.59
C LEU A 348 -8.73 12.97 20.74
N SER A 349 -8.70 11.95 19.88
CA SER A 349 -7.58 11.00 19.82
C SER A 349 -6.31 11.56 19.20
N PHE A 350 -6.40 12.75 18.57
CA PHE A 350 -5.30 13.46 17.91
C PHE A 350 -4.48 12.55 16.98
N GLY A 351 -5.21 11.81 16.14
CA GLY A 351 -4.68 10.99 15.06
C GLY A 351 -4.49 9.51 15.39
N LYS A 352 -4.91 9.05 16.59
CA LYS A 352 -4.82 7.64 17.00
C LYS A 352 -6.02 6.78 16.59
N ALA A 353 -7.21 7.36 16.50
CA ALA A 353 -8.47 6.69 16.15
C ALA A 353 -9.11 7.29 14.89
N GLY A 354 -10.09 6.62 14.28
CA GLY A 354 -10.76 7.06 13.05
C GLY A 354 -10.71 6.03 11.94
N HIS A 355 -11.82 5.86 11.22
CA HIS A 355 -11.99 4.80 10.23
C HIS A 355 -12.70 5.27 8.95
N LEU A 356 -12.10 4.96 7.79
CA LEU A 356 -12.82 5.02 6.52
C LEU A 356 -13.61 3.73 6.33
N ILE A 357 -14.93 3.81 6.47
CA ILE A 357 -15.82 2.65 6.45
C ILE A 357 -16.55 2.51 5.10
N SER A 358 -16.88 1.28 4.71
CA SER A 358 -17.79 0.98 3.59
C SER A 358 -19.23 0.81 4.05
N ARG A 359 -19.46 0.51 5.33
CA ARG A 359 -20.78 0.31 5.93
C ARG A 359 -20.78 0.72 7.40
N GLU A 360 -21.88 1.29 7.87
CA GLU A 360 -22.09 1.71 9.25
C GLU A 360 -21.97 0.55 10.27
N THR A 361 -22.21 -0.69 9.85
CA THR A 361 -22.08 -1.90 10.69
C THR A 361 -20.63 -2.26 11.03
N GLN A 362 -19.64 -1.54 10.47
CA GLN A 362 -18.22 -1.75 10.79
C GLN A 362 -17.79 -0.98 12.04
N LEU A 363 -18.63 -0.07 12.54
CA LEU A 363 -18.36 0.67 13.76
C LEU A 363 -18.60 -0.22 14.98
N PRO A 364 -17.92 0.03 16.11
CA PRO A 364 -18.16 -0.66 17.37
C PRO A 364 -19.48 -0.20 18.05
N LEU A 365 -20.41 0.37 17.28
CA LEU A 365 -21.68 0.92 17.75
C LEU A 365 -22.85 0.15 17.10
N PRO A 366 -24.02 0.10 17.77
CA PRO A 366 -25.23 -0.36 17.11
C PRO A 366 -25.59 0.58 15.95
N VAL A 367 -26.25 0.04 14.93
CA VAL A 367 -26.83 0.85 13.84
C VAL A 367 -28.17 1.46 14.28
N PRO A 368 -28.64 2.57 13.66
CA PRO A 368 -29.87 3.26 14.10
C PRO A 368 -31.13 2.39 14.14
N THR A 369 -31.15 1.23 13.49
CA THR A 369 -32.26 0.28 13.60
C THR A 369 -32.36 -0.39 14.97
N ASP A 370 -31.27 -0.40 15.73
CA ASP A 370 -31.15 -1.11 17.01
C ASP A 370 -30.89 -0.14 18.16
N TRP A 371 -30.99 1.18 17.92
CA TRP A 371 -30.80 2.19 18.96
C TRP A 371 -31.94 2.16 19.97
N ASN A 372 -31.57 2.15 21.24
CA ASN A 372 -32.48 2.38 22.35
C ASN A 372 -32.54 3.88 22.67
N CYS A 373 -33.31 4.64 21.88
CA CYS A 373 -33.46 6.07 22.10
C CYS A 373 -34.38 6.36 23.29
N TRP A 374 -33.93 7.24 24.19
CA TRP A 374 -34.78 7.79 25.23
C TRP A 374 -35.76 8.82 24.64
N ASN A 375 -37.04 8.53 24.80
CA ASN A 375 -38.10 9.30 24.14
C ASN A 375 -38.40 10.66 24.81
N GLY A 376 -38.06 10.83 26.09
CA GLY A 376 -38.48 11.97 26.90
C GLY A 376 -40.00 12.16 26.97
N ALA A 377 -40.43 13.31 27.50
CA ALA A 377 -41.84 13.71 27.55
C ALA A 377 -42.10 14.93 26.65
N LYS A 378 -43.18 14.89 25.85
CA LYS A 378 -43.66 16.09 25.14
C LYS A 378 -44.03 17.16 26.18
N ARG A 379 -43.61 18.41 25.96
CA ARG A 379 -44.07 19.55 26.78
C ARG A 379 -45.55 19.82 26.50
N THR A 380 -46.27 20.32 27.50
CA THR A 380 -47.70 20.65 27.35
C THR A 380 -47.83 21.92 26.50
N ASP A 381 -48.71 21.86 25.51
CA ASP A 381 -49.06 22.91 24.54
C ASP A 381 -50.58 22.79 24.33
N SER A 382 -51.33 23.67 24.98
CA SER A 382 -52.78 23.54 25.15
C SER A 382 -53.57 23.94 23.91
N ASP A 383 -53.05 24.84 23.08
CA ASP A 383 -53.70 25.32 21.87
C ASP A 383 -53.11 24.75 20.56
N ASN A 384 -52.04 23.95 20.67
CA ASN A 384 -51.27 23.32 19.59
C ASN A 384 -50.70 24.33 18.59
N ASP A 385 -50.17 25.44 19.08
CA ASP A 385 -49.48 26.41 18.26
C ASP A 385 -47.96 26.22 18.21
N GLY A 386 -47.43 25.20 18.90
CA GLY A 386 -46.03 24.82 18.87
C GLY A 386 -45.18 25.47 19.96
N MET A 387 -45.77 26.31 20.81
CA MET A 387 -45.14 26.88 22.00
C MET A 387 -45.66 26.15 23.26
N PRO A 388 -44.77 25.78 24.22
CA PRO A 388 -45.22 25.19 25.47
C PRO A 388 -45.87 26.21 26.39
N ASP A 389 -46.96 25.81 27.08
CA ASP A 389 -47.71 26.67 28.02
C ASP A 389 -46.79 27.38 29.04
N GLU A 390 -45.81 26.66 29.59
CA GLU A 390 -44.85 27.21 30.57
C GLU A 390 -43.98 28.34 29.97
N TRP A 391 -43.59 28.20 28.70
CA TRP A 391 -42.84 29.24 28.01
C TRP A 391 -43.72 30.45 27.74
N GLU A 392 -44.97 30.23 27.33
CA GLU A 392 -45.93 31.29 27.02
C GLU A 392 -46.26 32.15 28.23
N GLU A 393 -46.59 31.52 29.36
CA GLU A 393 -46.84 32.19 30.64
C GLU A 393 -45.67 33.06 31.07
N LYS A 394 -44.43 32.59 30.84
CA LYS A 394 -43.20 33.30 31.19
C LYS A 394 -42.89 34.48 30.26
N ASN A 395 -43.32 34.41 29.00
CA ASN A 395 -43.00 35.40 27.97
C ASN A 395 -44.18 36.31 27.59
N GLY A 396 -45.34 36.13 28.21
CA GLY A 396 -46.49 37.01 28.09
C GLY A 396 -47.35 36.77 26.84
N THR A 397 -47.30 35.57 26.25
CA THR A 397 -48.23 35.10 25.22
C THR A 397 -49.41 34.34 25.86
N ASP A 398 -50.41 33.92 25.08
CA ASP A 398 -51.64 33.32 25.59
C ASP A 398 -51.74 31.82 25.28
N ALA A 399 -51.42 30.98 26.27
CA ALA A 399 -51.44 29.51 26.17
C ALA A 399 -52.79 28.85 25.83
N SER A 400 -53.85 29.65 25.64
CA SER A 400 -55.16 29.17 25.21
C SER A 400 -55.54 29.59 23.80
N LYS A 401 -54.66 30.31 23.09
CA LYS A 401 -54.96 30.94 21.82
C LYS A 401 -53.73 30.99 20.92
N ASN A 402 -53.84 30.26 19.80
CA ASN A 402 -52.80 30.22 18.77
C ASN A 402 -52.37 31.64 18.34
N ASP A 403 -51.19 32.03 18.82
CA ASP A 403 -50.57 33.32 18.56
C ASP A 403 -49.13 33.19 18.08
N ALA A 404 -48.67 31.96 17.83
CA ALA A 404 -47.38 31.58 17.23
C ALA A 404 -46.84 32.54 16.15
N MET A 405 -47.69 33.02 15.24
CA MET A 405 -47.29 33.87 14.11
C MET A 405 -47.37 35.39 14.38
N VAL A 406 -47.78 35.81 15.58
CA VAL A 406 -47.73 37.22 15.99
C VAL A 406 -46.27 37.67 16.07
N LEU A 407 -45.96 38.77 15.41
CA LEU A 407 -44.61 39.35 15.44
C LEU A 407 -44.40 40.13 16.73
N ALA A 408 -43.34 39.78 17.46
CA ALA A 408 -42.86 40.56 18.59
C ALA A 408 -42.06 41.79 18.12
N ASP A 409 -41.79 42.72 19.04
CA ASP A 409 -41.05 43.97 18.78
C ASP A 409 -39.65 43.75 18.19
N ASN A 410 -39.06 42.57 18.39
CA ASN A 410 -37.75 42.18 17.86
C ASN A 410 -37.78 41.66 16.41
N GLY A 411 -38.96 41.61 15.78
CA GLY A 411 -39.16 41.21 14.39
C GLY A 411 -39.32 39.70 14.15
N TYR A 412 -39.26 38.87 15.19
CA TYR A 412 -39.53 37.43 15.13
C TYR A 412 -40.97 37.11 15.52
N ALA A 413 -41.53 36.04 14.94
CA ALA A 413 -42.79 35.49 15.40
C ALA A 413 -42.65 34.88 16.81
N ASN A 414 -43.72 34.84 17.61
CA ASN A 414 -43.69 34.25 18.96
C ASN A 414 -43.07 32.84 18.97
N ILE A 415 -43.45 31.98 18.03
CA ILE A 415 -42.88 30.63 17.92
C ILE A 415 -41.38 30.64 17.60
N GLU A 416 -40.91 31.60 16.80
CA GLU A 416 -39.47 31.72 16.54
C GLU A 416 -38.74 32.18 17.80
N ASN A 417 -39.34 33.06 18.62
CA ASN A 417 -38.77 33.44 19.92
C ASN A 417 -38.66 32.23 20.85
N TYR A 418 -39.67 31.36 20.89
CA TYR A 418 -39.59 30.09 21.62
C TYR A 418 -38.44 29.23 21.09
N ILE A 419 -38.44 28.91 19.79
CA ILE A 419 -37.43 28.05 19.15
C ILE A 419 -36.00 28.58 19.35
N ASN A 420 -35.81 29.90 19.33
CA ASN A 420 -34.51 30.55 19.51
C ASN A 420 -34.08 30.65 20.98
N SER A 421 -35.01 30.50 21.93
CA SER A 421 -34.74 30.51 23.36
C SER A 421 -34.30 29.15 23.91
N ILE A 422 -34.50 28.06 23.16
CA ILE A 422 -34.12 26.70 23.58
C ILE A 422 -32.60 26.57 23.65
N THR A 423 -32.12 26.19 24.83
CA THR A 423 -30.72 25.91 25.15
C THR A 423 -30.58 24.52 25.75
N SER A 424 -29.36 24.09 26.07
CA SER A 424 -29.12 22.82 26.77
C SER A 424 -29.73 22.77 28.17
N ALA A 425 -30.01 23.93 28.80
CA ALA A 425 -30.67 24.00 30.10
C ALA A 425 -32.16 23.64 30.03
N ASP A 426 -32.75 23.66 28.82
CA ASP A 426 -34.16 23.28 28.61
C ASP A 426 -34.31 21.78 28.34
N SER A 427 -33.21 21.06 28.07
CA SER A 427 -33.22 19.61 27.88
C SER A 427 -33.63 18.89 29.17
N GLN A 428 -34.48 17.86 29.04
CA GLN A 428 -34.93 17.06 30.19
C GLN A 428 -33.78 16.19 30.71
N GLU A 429 -33.59 16.13 32.03
CA GLU A 429 -32.55 15.33 32.66
C GLU A 429 -32.53 13.89 32.14
N PHE A 430 -31.35 13.46 31.69
CA PHE A 430 -31.12 12.16 31.10
C PHE A 430 -29.69 11.70 31.37
N LEU A 431 -29.58 10.53 31.99
CA LEU A 431 -28.31 9.82 32.14
C LEU A 431 -28.28 8.72 31.09
N ARG A 432 -27.29 8.79 30.19
CA ARG A 432 -27.08 7.73 29.20
C ARG A 432 -26.33 6.58 29.85
N GLU A 433 -26.58 5.36 29.37
CA GLU A 433 -25.71 4.24 29.70
C GLU A 433 -24.28 4.49 29.19
N PRO A 434 -23.23 4.13 29.95
CA PRO A 434 -21.85 4.19 29.44
C PRO A 434 -21.66 3.30 28.22
N TYR A 435 -20.94 3.78 27.21
CA TYR A 435 -20.71 3.02 25.97
C TYR A 435 -19.32 2.38 25.93
N LEU A 436 -19.18 1.32 25.14
CA LEU A 436 -17.90 0.61 24.92
C LEU A 436 -17.22 0.16 26.23
N PHE A 437 -18.02 -0.26 27.21
CA PHE A 437 -17.50 -0.76 28.48
C PHE A 437 -16.70 -2.06 28.27
N GLY A 438 -15.47 -2.07 28.77
CA GLY A 438 -14.55 -3.20 28.59
C GLY A 438 -13.36 -3.15 29.53
N MET A 439 -12.47 -4.13 29.41
CA MET A 439 -11.17 -4.12 30.06
C MET A 439 -10.16 -3.38 29.19
N ASP A 440 -9.35 -2.53 29.82
CA ASP A 440 -8.17 -1.94 29.20
C ASP A 440 -6.97 -2.88 29.32
N TYR A 441 -6.60 -3.24 30.55
CA TYR A 441 -5.60 -4.25 30.85
C TYR A 441 -5.84 -4.88 32.23
N SER A 442 -5.16 -5.99 32.53
CA SER A 442 -5.16 -6.61 33.86
C SER A 442 -3.74 -6.87 34.36
N THR A 443 -3.61 -7.06 35.67
CA THR A 443 -2.42 -7.59 36.34
C THR A 443 -2.82 -8.85 37.11
N GLN A 444 -1.90 -9.41 37.88
CA GLN A 444 -2.20 -10.49 38.83
C GLN A 444 -3.33 -10.16 39.80
N THR A 445 -3.37 -8.91 40.26
CA THR A 445 -4.21 -8.50 41.39
C THR A 445 -5.12 -7.33 41.09
N ALA A 446 -5.20 -6.93 39.81
CA ALA A 446 -6.02 -5.81 39.40
C ALA A 446 -6.56 -5.97 37.97
N ILE A 447 -7.69 -5.31 37.71
CA ILE A 447 -8.28 -5.13 36.39
C ILE A 447 -8.54 -3.63 36.23
N VAL A 448 -8.10 -3.07 35.11
CA VAL A 448 -8.43 -1.70 34.71
C VAL A 448 -9.53 -1.76 33.67
N LEU A 449 -10.66 -1.16 34.01
CA LEU A 449 -11.85 -1.04 33.17
C LEU A 449 -11.81 0.30 32.43
N LYS A 450 -12.42 0.34 31.24
CA LYS A 450 -12.57 1.55 30.42
C LYS A 450 -13.95 1.64 29.79
N TRP A 451 -14.38 2.86 29.48
CA TRP A 451 -15.63 3.15 28.78
C TRP A 451 -15.56 4.55 28.12
N CYS A 452 -16.51 4.82 27.25
CA CYS A 452 -16.79 6.16 26.73
C CYS A 452 -17.90 6.81 27.54
N ASP A 453 -17.68 8.06 27.95
CA ASP A 453 -18.68 8.86 28.62
C ASP A 453 -19.50 9.66 27.61
N TYR A 454 -20.70 9.15 27.33
CA TYR A 454 -21.72 9.84 26.52
C TYR A 454 -22.94 10.25 27.33
N SER A 455 -22.83 10.23 28.66
CA SER A 455 -23.83 10.80 29.54
C SER A 455 -23.57 12.30 29.67
N ALA A 456 -24.62 13.07 29.96
CA ALA A 456 -24.48 14.47 30.33
C ALA A 456 -24.97 14.63 31.77
N ASN A 457 -24.26 15.41 32.58
CA ASN A 457 -24.66 15.77 33.95
C ASN A 457 -24.68 14.60 34.95
N GLU A 458 -23.92 13.53 34.71
CA GLU A 458 -23.63 12.53 35.72
C GLU A 458 -22.73 13.09 36.82
N ASP A 459 -22.99 12.70 38.08
CA ASP A 459 -22.11 12.99 39.20
C ASP A 459 -20.96 11.98 39.29
N ALA A 460 -21.21 10.77 38.78
CA ALA A 460 -20.27 9.65 38.80
C ALA A 460 -20.73 8.47 37.92
N PHE A 461 -19.85 7.48 37.81
CA PHE A 461 -20.17 6.13 37.40
C PHE A 461 -20.09 5.17 38.59
N VAL A 462 -21.06 4.27 38.71
CA VAL A 462 -21.09 3.18 39.69
C VAL A 462 -20.65 1.90 39.00
N ILE A 463 -19.59 1.27 39.52
CA ILE A 463 -19.07 0.00 39.03
C ILE A 463 -19.54 -1.09 39.98
N GLU A 464 -20.21 -2.10 39.43
CA GLU A 464 -20.64 -3.28 40.18
C GLU A 464 -19.90 -4.52 39.70
N GLN A 465 -19.60 -5.39 40.65
CA GLN A 465 -19.03 -6.71 40.42
C GLN A 465 -20.01 -7.78 40.87
N LEU A 466 -20.17 -8.84 40.09
CA LEU A 466 -20.91 -10.02 40.52
C LEU A 466 -20.13 -10.77 41.61
N LYS A 467 -20.65 -10.81 42.83
CA LYS A 467 -20.08 -11.51 44.00
C LYS A 467 -21.14 -12.38 44.68
N ASP A 468 -20.84 -13.65 44.90
CA ASP A 468 -21.74 -14.61 45.57
C ASP A 468 -23.15 -14.67 44.96
N GLY A 469 -23.23 -14.56 43.62
CA GLY A 469 -24.50 -14.59 42.87
C GLY A 469 -25.30 -13.28 42.87
N ALA A 470 -24.77 -12.18 43.42
CA ALA A 470 -25.40 -10.87 43.40
C ALA A 470 -24.42 -9.74 43.03
N TYR A 471 -24.89 -8.73 42.31
CA TYR A 471 -24.06 -7.56 42.03
C TYR A 471 -23.85 -6.72 43.29
N LYS A 472 -22.61 -6.30 43.50
CA LYS A 472 -22.19 -5.43 44.60
C LYS A 472 -21.44 -4.24 44.01
N GLU A 473 -21.78 -3.04 44.43
CA GLU A 473 -21.00 -1.84 44.15
C GLU A 473 -19.59 -2.01 44.74
N ILE A 474 -18.59 -1.85 43.88
CA ILE A 474 -17.16 -1.96 44.25
C ILE A 474 -16.44 -0.62 44.16
N GLY A 475 -17.07 0.38 43.55
CA GLY A 475 -16.54 1.73 43.49
C GLY A 475 -17.45 2.68 42.74
N ARG A 476 -17.21 3.97 43.01
CA ARG A 476 -17.83 5.10 42.35
C ARG A 476 -16.74 6.05 41.89
N THR A 477 -16.82 6.52 40.64
CA THR A 477 -15.86 7.48 40.09
C THR A 477 -16.28 8.92 40.40
N GLU A 478 -15.51 9.88 39.92
CA GLU A 478 -16.00 11.23 39.65
C GLU A 478 -16.73 11.29 38.30
N ALA A 479 -17.44 12.40 38.03
CA ALA A 479 -18.02 12.72 36.73
C ALA A 479 -16.94 12.74 35.63
N ASN A 480 -17.31 12.46 34.37
CA ASN A 480 -16.38 12.44 33.23
C ASN A 480 -15.23 11.41 33.31
N ALA A 481 -15.20 10.54 34.32
CA ALA A 481 -14.21 9.47 34.37
C ALA A 481 -14.45 8.47 33.22
N THR A 482 -13.38 7.97 32.60
CA THR A 482 -13.41 7.00 31.50
C THR A 482 -12.66 5.70 31.81
N SER A 483 -12.14 5.57 33.04
CA SER A 483 -11.47 4.36 33.50
C SER A 483 -11.62 4.13 35.00
N PHE A 484 -11.54 2.86 35.43
CA PHE A 484 -11.59 2.48 36.84
C PHE A 484 -10.70 1.28 37.12
N ARG A 485 -9.84 1.38 38.14
CA ARG A 485 -8.97 0.28 38.57
C ARG A 485 -9.58 -0.50 39.72
N VAL A 486 -9.94 -1.74 39.46
CA VAL A 486 -10.33 -2.73 40.48
C VAL A 486 -9.08 -3.43 40.99
N ALA A 487 -8.78 -3.36 42.28
CA ALA A 487 -7.58 -3.94 42.90
C ALA A 487 -7.93 -5.02 43.94
N GLY A 488 -6.91 -5.74 44.42
CA GLY A 488 -7.08 -6.78 45.45
C GLY A 488 -7.76 -8.04 44.93
N LEU A 489 -7.72 -8.26 43.61
CA LEU A 489 -8.28 -9.43 42.97
C LEU A 489 -7.33 -10.62 43.12
N ALA A 490 -7.88 -11.83 43.22
CA ALA A 490 -7.09 -13.05 43.13
C ALA A 490 -6.56 -13.24 41.69
N PRO A 491 -5.31 -13.71 41.52
CA PRO A 491 -4.77 -14.11 40.21
C PRO A 491 -5.61 -15.17 39.51
N GLN A 492 -5.54 -15.20 38.18
CA GLN A 492 -6.19 -16.19 37.31
C GLN A 492 -7.70 -16.37 37.55
N THR A 493 -8.37 -15.36 38.09
CA THR A 493 -9.78 -15.44 38.48
C THR A 493 -10.61 -14.60 37.53
N ALA A 494 -11.72 -15.17 37.03
CA ALA A 494 -12.67 -14.44 36.20
C ALA A 494 -13.59 -13.59 37.08
N TYR A 495 -13.83 -12.35 36.65
CA TYR A 495 -14.71 -11.40 37.31
C TYR A 495 -15.68 -10.82 36.31
N THR A 496 -16.95 -10.77 36.69
CA THR A 496 -18.01 -10.15 35.90
C THR A 496 -18.32 -8.77 36.43
N PHE A 497 -18.31 -7.78 35.55
CA PHE A 497 -18.58 -6.37 35.87
C PHE A 497 -19.72 -5.83 35.01
N ARG A 498 -20.42 -4.85 35.58
CA ARG A 498 -21.33 -3.94 34.87
C ARG A 498 -21.22 -2.56 35.48
N MET A 499 -21.69 -1.53 34.79
CA MET A 499 -21.68 -0.18 35.32
C MET A 499 -22.90 0.64 34.90
N LYS A 500 -23.10 1.78 35.54
CA LYS A 500 -24.13 2.77 35.19
C LYS A 500 -23.68 4.19 35.53
N ALA A 501 -24.24 5.18 34.87
CA ALA A 501 -24.11 6.58 35.23
C ALA A 501 -25.13 6.94 36.32
N VAL A 502 -24.79 7.88 37.20
CA VAL A 502 -25.64 8.29 38.34
C VAL A 502 -25.53 9.79 38.58
N SER A 503 -26.65 10.42 38.96
CA SER A 503 -26.72 11.84 39.35
C SER A 503 -27.79 11.98 40.44
N GLY A 504 -27.40 12.41 41.64
CA GLY A 504 -28.25 12.35 42.82
C GLY A 504 -28.85 10.95 43.06
N GLU A 505 -30.19 10.87 43.07
CA GLU A 505 -30.95 9.61 43.19
C GLU A 505 -31.27 8.95 41.83
N GLN A 506 -30.95 9.59 40.71
CA GLN A 506 -31.19 9.08 39.36
C GLN A 506 -30.05 8.19 38.89
N SER A 507 -30.35 7.22 38.02
CA SER A 507 -29.35 6.37 37.38
C SER A 507 -29.74 5.98 35.96
N SER A 508 -28.76 5.81 35.08
CA SER A 508 -28.98 5.21 33.76
C SER A 508 -29.23 3.71 33.83
N ALA A 509 -29.52 3.09 32.68
CA ALA A 509 -29.47 1.65 32.53
C ALA A 509 -28.05 1.12 32.82
N TYR A 510 -27.97 -0.15 33.23
CA TYR A 510 -26.66 -0.81 33.33
C TYR A 510 -26.15 -1.14 31.93
N THR A 511 -24.83 -1.05 31.76
CA THR A 511 -24.14 -1.67 30.62
C THR A 511 -24.41 -3.17 30.58
N GLU A 512 -24.20 -3.77 29.40
CA GLU A 512 -24.05 -5.23 29.30
C GLU A 512 -22.92 -5.73 30.21
N ASP A 513 -23.05 -6.97 30.65
CA ASP A 513 -22.05 -7.63 31.49
C ASP A 513 -20.78 -7.93 30.68
N ILE A 514 -19.62 -7.62 31.26
CA ILE A 514 -18.33 -8.11 30.76
C ILE A 514 -17.75 -9.10 31.75
N THR A 515 -17.16 -10.19 31.26
CA THR A 515 -16.42 -11.15 32.09
C THR A 515 -14.96 -11.19 31.66
N VAL A 516 -14.07 -10.83 32.58
CA VAL A 516 -12.64 -10.63 32.32
C VAL A 516 -11.79 -11.28 33.41
N LYS A 517 -10.58 -11.73 33.08
CA LYS A 517 -9.72 -12.53 33.97
C LYS A 517 -8.48 -11.74 34.40
N THR A 518 -8.09 -11.84 35.67
CA THR A 518 -6.78 -11.37 36.13
C THR A 518 -5.66 -12.25 35.57
N GLN A 519 -4.45 -11.70 35.49
CA GLN A 519 -3.27 -12.48 35.09
C GLN A 519 -2.94 -13.53 36.17
N PRO A 520 -2.28 -14.65 35.81
CA PRO A 520 -1.75 -15.61 36.76
C PRO A 520 -0.57 -15.05 37.56
N ILE A 521 -0.24 -15.70 38.68
CA ILE A 521 0.95 -15.40 39.49
C ILE A 521 2.20 -15.48 38.61
N GLU A 522 2.97 -14.40 38.52
CA GLU A 522 4.23 -14.36 37.77
C GLU A 522 5.23 -15.34 38.39
N ILE A 523 5.81 -16.16 37.53
CA ILE A 523 6.79 -17.16 37.94
C ILE A 523 8.17 -16.51 37.86
N SER A 524 8.88 -16.49 38.99
CA SER A 524 10.31 -16.17 38.97
C SER A 524 11.05 -17.29 38.24
N LEU A 525 11.81 -16.93 37.21
CA LEU A 525 12.65 -17.89 36.51
C LEU A 525 13.73 -18.41 37.46
N ILE A 526 13.93 -19.72 37.45
CA ILE A 526 15.00 -20.37 38.21
C ILE A 526 16.35 -19.91 37.65
N ASP A 527 17.20 -19.38 38.52
CA ASP A 527 18.61 -19.16 38.21
C ASP A 527 19.36 -20.50 38.30
N VAL A 528 19.73 -21.04 37.15
CA VAL A 528 20.31 -22.38 37.04
C VAL A 528 21.71 -22.43 37.67
N ASP A 529 22.45 -21.32 37.67
CA ASP A 529 23.83 -21.26 38.20
C ASP A 529 23.86 -21.28 39.73
N SER A 530 22.76 -20.89 40.38
CA SER A 530 22.62 -20.87 41.84
C SER A 530 21.55 -21.86 42.36
N TYR A 531 21.10 -22.79 41.52
CA TYR A 531 20.09 -23.77 41.87
C TYR A 531 20.65 -24.84 42.83
N GLU A 532 20.06 -24.97 44.01
CA GLU A 532 20.39 -25.98 45.02
C GLU A 532 19.30 -27.07 45.04
N PRO A 533 19.55 -28.28 44.49
CA PRO A 533 18.57 -29.36 44.49
C PRO A 533 18.51 -30.12 45.82
N ASP A 534 17.33 -30.59 46.19
CA ASP A 534 17.14 -31.59 47.25
C ASP A 534 17.64 -32.97 46.80
N LEU A 535 17.39 -33.32 45.53
CA LEU A 535 17.71 -34.62 44.94
C LEU A 535 18.36 -34.46 43.56
N THR A 536 19.46 -35.17 43.32
CA THR A 536 20.14 -35.23 42.02
C THR A 536 20.07 -36.66 41.46
N TRP A 537 19.67 -36.81 40.20
CA TRP A 537 19.60 -38.12 39.55
C TRP A 537 21.00 -38.73 39.43
N SER A 538 21.17 -39.99 39.85
CA SER A 538 22.49 -40.62 39.99
C SER A 538 22.64 -41.95 39.22
N ALA A 539 21.63 -42.37 38.47
CA ALA A 539 21.62 -43.63 37.71
C ALA A 539 21.89 -43.41 36.21
N GLU A 540 22.45 -44.43 35.53
CA GLU A 540 22.62 -44.43 34.06
C GLU A 540 21.27 -44.55 33.34
N ASP A 541 20.42 -45.49 33.75
CA ASP A 541 19.02 -45.61 33.31
C ASP A 541 18.18 -45.93 34.55
N GLY A 542 16.88 -45.64 34.52
CA GLY A 542 16.02 -46.04 35.64
C GLY A 542 14.57 -45.63 35.58
N THR A 543 13.84 -46.05 36.61
CA THR A 543 12.43 -45.72 36.81
C THR A 543 12.30 -44.62 37.85
N TRP A 544 11.65 -43.50 37.47
CA TRP A 544 11.28 -42.46 38.41
C TRP A 544 9.94 -42.84 39.06
N ASP A 545 10.01 -43.25 40.32
CA ASP A 545 8.91 -43.69 41.17
C ASP A 545 9.23 -43.41 42.66
N TYR A 546 8.31 -43.71 43.59
CA TYR A 546 8.50 -43.45 45.03
C TYR A 546 9.31 -44.52 45.80
N THR A 547 9.81 -45.54 45.12
CA THR A 547 10.42 -46.74 45.73
C THR A 547 11.87 -47.00 45.30
N SER A 548 12.24 -46.58 44.11
CA SER A 548 13.53 -46.81 43.47
C SER A 548 14.56 -45.83 44.04
N ALA A 549 15.60 -46.38 44.69
CA ALA A 549 16.68 -45.60 45.27
C ALA A 549 17.70 -45.18 44.20
N LEU A 550 17.37 -44.14 43.42
CA LEU A 550 18.17 -43.66 42.27
C LEU A 550 18.62 -42.19 42.40
N TRP A 551 18.32 -41.54 43.52
CA TRP A 551 18.63 -40.13 43.76
C TRP A 551 19.73 -39.97 44.81
N SER A 552 20.66 -39.04 44.61
CA SER A 552 21.61 -38.61 45.64
C SER A 552 21.19 -37.27 46.23
N ALA A 553 21.59 -36.99 47.47
CA ALA A 553 21.39 -35.70 48.13
C ALA A 553 22.68 -35.27 48.81
N GLU A 554 23.01 -33.97 48.82
CA GLU A 554 24.22 -33.47 49.50
C GLU A 554 24.23 -33.80 50.99
N SER A 555 23.05 -33.84 51.61
CA SER A 555 22.89 -34.21 53.03
C SER A 555 23.21 -35.68 53.31
N TYR A 556 23.25 -36.54 52.28
CA TYR A 556 23.47 -37.99 52.36
C TYR A 556 24.38 -38.49 51.22
N PRO A 557 25.68 -38.12 51.20
CA PRO A 557 26.55 -38.32 50.04
C PRO A 557 26.88 -39.79 49.73
N ASP A 558 26.71 -40.70 50.70
CA ASP A 558 27.05 -42.13 50.57
C ASP A 558 25.81 -43.02 50.35
N SER A 559 24.63 -42.46 50.10
CA SER A 559 23.38 -43.23 49.99
C SER A 559 22.50 -42.74 48.85
N LEU A 560 21.90 -43.71 48.14
CA LEU A 560 20.83 -43.42 47.19
C LEU A 560 19.48 -43.42 47.91
N LEU A 561 18.63 -42.49 47.52
CA LEU A 561 17.33 -42.19 48.09
C LEU A 561 16.24 -42.43 47.05
N ALA A 562 15.04 -42.76 47.53
CA ALA A 562 13.83 -42.75 46.71
C ALA A 562 13.31 -41.31 46.55
N PHE A 563 12.56 -41.06 45.48
CA PHE A 563 11.94 -39.76 45.24
C PHE A 563 10.86 -39.45 46.28
N SER A 564 10.66 -38.16 46.57
CA SER A 564 9.52 -37.66 47.33
C SER A 564 8.97 -36.40 46.68
N ASP A 565 7.64 -36.24 46.71
CA ASP A 565 6.99 -35.03 46.19
C ASP A 565 7.51 -33.76 46.86
N THR A 566 7.33 -32.64 46.18
CA THR A 566 7.81 -31.30 46.56
C THR A 566 9.33 -31.13 46.62
N ALA A 567 10.11 -32.17 46.31
CA ALA A 567 11.56 -32.06 46.18
C ALA A 567 11.94 -31.19 44.97
N ASP A 568 12.93 -30.34 45.16
CA ASP A 568 13.65 -29.65 44.08
C ASP A 568 14.65 -30.64 43.46
N VAL A 569 14.44 -31.05 42.21
CA VAL A 569 15.23 -32.12 41.57
C VAL A 569 16.15 -31.61 40.46
N LEU A 570 17.32 -32.25 40.32
CA LEU A 570 18.32 -31.97 39.28
C LEU A 570 18.66 -33.22 38.47
N PHE A 571 18.65 -33.07 37.14
CA PHE A 571 19.24 -34.02 36.20
C PHE A 571 20.49 -33.41 35.55
N ALA A 572 21.67 -33.94 35.92
CA ALA A 572 22.97 -33.54 35.39
C ALA A 572 23.88 -34.76 35.11
N PRO A 573 23.42 -35.74 34.28
CA PRO A 573 24.19 -36.95 34.01
C PRO A 573 25.46 -36.66 33.19
N THR A 574 26.41 -37.60 33.24
CA THR A 574 27.65 -37.59 32.45
C THR A 574 27.59 -38.45 31.18
N GLY A 575 26.42 -39.03 30.87
CA GLY A 575 26.13 -39.72 29.62
C GLY A 575 24.63 -39.64 29.30
N GLU A 576 24.22 -40.13 28.13
CA GLU A 576 22.79 -40.23 27.78
C GLU A 576 22.06 -41.15 28.76
N ILE A 577 20.87 -40.75 29.21
CA ILE A 577 20.04 -41.52 30.16
C ILE A 577 18.59 -41.64 29.69
N HIS A 578 17.98 -42.79 29.99
CA HIS A 578 16.55 -43.05 29.82
C HIS A 578 15.86 -43.17 31.17
N VAL A 579 14.90 -42.28 31.42
CA VAL A 579 14.11 -42.23 32.65
C VAL A 579 12.67 -42.62 32.32
N SER A 580 12.21 -43.72 32.89
CA SER A 580 10.81 -44.17 32.75
C SER A 580 9.99 -43.69 33.94
N ILE A 581 8.94 -42.89 33.70
CA ILE A 581 8.02 -42.42 34.73
C ILE A 581 6.89 -43.44 34.86
N ALA A 582 6.94 -44.23 35.95
CA ALA A 582 6.01 -45.34 36.17
C ALA A 582 4.71 -44.93 36.87
N GLU A 583 4.75 -43.85 37.65
CA GLU A 583 3.62 -43.26 38.36
C GLU A 583 3.67 -41.74 38.27
N ASP A 584 2.55 -41.05 38.52
CA ASP A 584 2.52 -39.59 38.46
C ASP A 584 3.35 -39.04 39.63
N VAL A 585 4.33 -38.19 39.33
CA VAL A 585 5.25 -37.60 40.31
C VAL A 585 5.03 -36.09 40.41
N GLU A 586 5.15 -35.52 41.62
CA GLU A 586 4.91 -34.08 41.88
C GLU A 586 6.15 -33.38 42.48
N PRO A 587 7.29 -33.31 41.76
CA PRO A 587 8.44 -32.52 42.18
C PRO A 587 8.08 -31.03 42.25
N LYS A 588 8.78 -30.24 43.05
CA LYS A 588 8.54 -28.78 43.08
C LYS A 588 9.13 -28.11 41.85
N ASN A 589 10.42 -28.35 41.58
CA ASN A 589 11.10 -27.90 40.39
C ASN A 589 11.89 -29.05 39.78
N VAL A 590 11.84 -29.18 38.45
CA VAL A 590 12.62 -30.14 37.69
C VAL A 590 13.62 -29.37 36.84
N VAL A 591 14.89 -29.39 37.22
CA VAL A 591 15.95 -28.73 36.48
C VAL A 591 16.78 -29.77 35.75
N ILE A 592 16.91 -29.59 34.44
CA ILE A 592 17.79 -30.36 33.58
C ILE A 592 18.95 -29.45 33.23
N ASN A 593 20.16 -29.76 33.69
CA ASN A 593 21.36 -28.99 33.37
C ASN A 593 22.49 -29.95 32.97
N SER A 594 22.44 -30.41 31.72
CA SER A 594 23.42 -31.34 31.18
C SER A 594 23.78 -31.03 29.73
N ALA A 595 25.01 -31.38 29.37
CA ALA A 595 25.47 -31.43 27.99
C ALA A 595 25.01 -32.70 27.26
N GLU A 596 24.53 -33.70 28.00
CA GLU A 596 24.11 -35.02 27.51
C GLU A 596 22.60 -35.09 27.26
N ASP A 597 22.18 -36.10 26.49
CA ASP A 597 20.77 -36.31 26.14
C ASP A 597 19.99 -37.05 27.24
N ILE A 598 18.74 -36.63 27.48
CA ILE A 598 17.86 -37.22 28.49
C ILE A 598 16.52 -37.54 27.84
N VAL A 599 16.04 -38.77 28.03
CA VAL A 599 14.74 -39.20 27.50
C VAL A 599 13.80 -39.60 28.64
N PHE A 600 12.73 -38.84 28.81
CA PHE A 600 11.61 -39.19 29.68
C PHE A 600 10.59 -40.02 28.88
N SER A 601 10.24 -41.17 29.43
CA SER A 601 9.30 -42.14 28.86
C SER A 601 8.33 -42.65 29.92
N GLY A 602 7.44 -43.59 29.58
CA GLY A 602 6.49 -44.19 30.53
C GLY A 602 5.04 -43.71 30.36
N GLU A 603 4.11 -44.46 30.95
CA GLU A 603 2.67 -44.26 30.84
C GLU A 603 2.15 -43.09 31.71
N LYS A 604 3.00 -42.57 32.59
CA LYS A 604 2.69 -41.52 33.57
C LYS A 604 3.62 -40.32 33.40
N GLY A 605 3.37 -39.22 34.10
CA GLY A 605 4.11 -37.98 33.86
C GLY A 605 4.38 -37.16 35.11
N ILE A 606 4.97 -35.99 34.89
CA ILE A 606 5.10 -34.96 35.91
C ILE A 606 3.75 -34.26 36.06
N SER A 607 3.30 -34.07 37.30
CA SER A 607 1.99 -33.53 37.66
C SER A 607 2.08 -32.48 38.78
N GLY A 608 0.96 -31.95 39.25
CA GLY A 608 0.95 -30.93 40.31
C GLY A 608 1.44 -29.55 39.87
N HIS A 609 1.96 -28.75 40.81
CA HIS A 609 2.46 -27.39 40.55
C HIS A 609 3.94 -27.36 40.14
N SER A 610 4.47 -28.46 39.58
CA SER A 610 5.87 -28.57 39.17
C SER A 610 6.23 -27.57 38.07
N SER A 611 7.43 -26.99 38.15
CA SER A 611 8.07 -26.32 37.02
C SER A 611 9.08 -27.25 36.34
N VAL A 612 9.28 -27.09 35.03
CA VAL A 612 10.30 -27.83 34.27
C VAL A 612 11.21 -26.82 33.59
N THR A 613 12.50 -26.84 33.92
CA THR A 613 13.52 -25.94 33.36
C THR A 613 14.58 -26.75 32.65
N LYS A 614 14.72 -26.53 31.34
CA LYS A 614 15.78 -27.11 30.52
C LYS A 614 16.92 -26.10 30.30
N ALA A 615 18.10 -26.50 30.75
CA ALA A 615 19.40 -25.85 30.59
C ALA A 615 20.46 -26.86 30.17
N GLY A 616 21.69 -26.42 29.95
CA GLY A 616 22.75 -27.22 29.36
C GLY A 616 22.54 -27.49 27.87
N THR A 617 23.60 -27.86 27.17
CA THR A 617 23.60 -27.97 25.69
C THR A 617 22.92 -29.21 25.14
N GLY A 618 22.67 -30.25 25.95
CA GLY A 618 22.06 -31.51 25.52
C GLY A 618 20.57 -31.40 25.21
N SER A 619 19.93 -32.51 24.80
CA SER A 619 18.49 -32.57 24.54
C SER A 619 17.70 -33.20 25.69
N LEU A 620 16.47 -32.72 25.91
CA LEU A 620 15.47 -33.34 26.76
C LEU A 620 14.30 -33.79 25.88
N THR A 621 14.02 -35.09 25.83
CA THR A 621 12.83 -35.63 25.18
C THR A 621 11.77 -35.93 26.25
N MET A 622 10.63 -35.24 26.17
CA MET A 622 9.51 -35.42 27.08
C MET A 622 8.50 -36.43 26.54
N ASN A 623 7.87 -37.18 27.44
CA ASN A 623 6.69 -37.96 27.12
C ASN A 623 5.41 -37.10 27.07
N ASP A 624 4.30 -37.68 26.63
CA ASP A 624 3.07 -36.93 26.34
C ASP A 624 2.10 -36.84 27.55
N ASN A 625 2.42 -37.49 28.68
CA ASN A 625 1.49 -37.66 29.82
C ASN A 625 1.62 -36.59 30.92
N ASN A 626 2.24 -35.44 30.63
CA ASN A 626 2.53 -34.43 31.65
C ASN A 626 1.32 -33.52 31.93
N SER A 627 0.99 -33.32 33.21
CA SER A 627 -0.16 -32.54 33.69
C SER A 627 0.22 -31.40 34.65
N TYR A 628 1.51 -31.14 34.84
CA TYR A 628 1.98 -30.06 35.70
C TYR A 628 1.54 -28.68 35.21
N THR A 629 1.26 -27.75 36.13
CA THR A 629 0.60 -26.47 35.80
C THR A 629 1.50 -25.23 35.89
N SER A 630 2.75 -25.37 36.33
CA SER A 630 3.71 -24.26 36.39
C SER A 630 4.50 -24.10 35.08
N ALA A 631 5.52 -23.24 35.08
CA ALA A 631 6.25 -22.89 33.87
C ALA A 631 7.07 -24.05 33.30
N THR A 632 7.08 -24.14 31.97
CA THR A 632 8.13 -24.83 31.20
C THR A 632 9.08 -23.79 30.63
N VAL A 633 10.34 -23.84 31.02
CA VAL A 633 11.37 -22.86 30.68
C VAL A 633 12.48 -23.52 29.87
N LEU A 634 12.85 -22.92 28.74
CA LEU A 634 14.02 -23.32 27.96
C LEU A 634 15.07 -22.20 27.98
N ASN A 635 16.23 -22.49 28.56
CA ASN A 635 17.37 -21.58 28.60
C ASN A 635 18.36 -21.86 27.44
N GLU A 636 18.63 -23.13 27.15
CA GLU A 636 19.52 -23.57 26.07
C GLU A 636 19.37 -25.08 25.78
N GLY A 637 20.06 -25.56 24.74
CA GLY A 637 19.95 -26.94 24.25
C GLY A 637 18.63 -27.17 23.50
N VAL A 638 18.15 -28.42 23.52
CA VAL A 638 16.92 -28.83 22.81
C VAL A 638 15.87 -29.36 23.79
N TYR A 639 14.63 -28.91 23.68
CA TYR A 639 13.47 -29.47 24.37
C TYR A 639 12.53 -30.10 23.34
N ARG A 640 12.41 -31.43 23.35
CA ARG A 640 11.66 -32.21 22.37
C ARG A 640 10.37 -32.78 22.95
N PHE A 641 9.27 -32.68 22.19
CA PHE A 641 7.95 -33.16 22.59
C PHE A 641 7.05 -33.46 21.39
N SER A 642 6.12 -34.42 21.54
CA SER A 642 5.20 -34.85 20.47
C SER A 642 3.75 -34.42 20.66
N LEU A 643 3.28 -34.16 21.89
CA LEU A 643 1.94 -33.66 22.14
C LEU A 643 1.95 -32.17 22.50
N LEU A 644 1.21 -31.37 21.74
CA LEU A 644 0.96 -29.96 22.02
C LEU A 644 -0.55 -29.69 21.92
N THR A 645 -1.15 -29.36 23.07
CA THR A 645 -2.58 -29.10 23.22
C THR A 645 -2.81 -27.66 23.69
N ASP A 646 -4.07 -27.24 23.79
CA ASP A 646 -4.45 -25.95 24.37
C ASP A 646 -3.96 -25.80 25.82
N GLY A 647 -3.89 -24.56 26.31
CA GLY A 647 -3.70 -24.27 27.73
C GLY A 647 -4.72 -25.00 28.60
N GLY A 648 -4.29 -25.43 29.79
CA GLY A 648 -5.13 -26.19 30.74
C GLY A 648 -5.24 -27.69 30.44
N LYS A 649 -4.67 -28.19 29.33
CA LYS A 649 -4.69 -29.62 28.96
C LYS A 649 -3.28 -30.20 28.96
N SER A 650 -3.16 -31.47 29.34
CA SER A 650 -1.89 -32.22 29.31
C SER A 650 -1.22 -32.18 27.94
N SER A 651 0.10 -32.01 27.95
CA SER A 651 0.96 -31.92 26.78
C SER A 651 2.41 -32.23 27.17
N GLY A 652 3.34 -32.31 26.20
CA GLY A 652 4.77 -32.44 26.51
C GLY A 652 5.41 -31.20 27.16
N ILE A 653 4.66 -30.10 27.29
CA ILE A 653 5.03 -28.89 28.04
C ILE A 653 4.04 -28.60 29.19
N GLY A 654 3.48 -29.66 29.78
CA GLY A 654 2.58 -29.61 30.93
C GLY A 654 1.14 -29.25 30.57
N ALA A 655 0.32 -28.90 31.56
CA ALA A 655 -1.08 -28.48 31.46
C ALA A 655 -1.32 -27.05 31.98
N SER A 656 -0.28 -26.21 31.99
CA SER A 656 -0.41 -24.78 32.31
C SER A 656 -1.39 -24.06 31.38
N GLU A 657 -1.99 -22.98 31.86
CA GLU A 657 -2.97 -22.21 31.09
C GLU A 657 -2.31 -21.30 30.05
N GLU A 658 -3.11 -20.69 29.18
CA GLU A 658 -2.70 -20.00 27.94
C GLU A 658 -1.95 -18.67 28.12
N PHE A 659 -1.29 -18.46 29.26
CA PHE A 659 -0.50 -17.26 29.55
C PHE A 659 0.98 -17.44 29.16
N SER A 660 1.57 -16.40 28.55
CA SER A 660 2.93 -16.42 28.00
C SER A 660 4.01 -16.79 29.03
N GLN A 661 3.84 -16.37 30.28
CA GLN A 661 4.78 -16.66 31.37
C GLN A 661 4.93 -18.15 31.72
N TYR A 662 4.03 -19.02 31.28
CA TYR A 662 4.12 -20.46 31.53
C TYR A 662 4.90 -21.22 30.45
N TRP A 663 5.18 -20.58 29.30
CA TRP A 663 6.00 -21.16 28.25
C TRP A 663 7.09 -20.17 27.87
N VAL A 664 8.25 -20.31 28.51
CA VAL A 664 9.30 -19.28 28.50
C VAL A 664 10.45 -19.69 27.59
N TRP A 665 10.73 -18.80 26.64
CA TRP A 665 11.72 -18.98 25.58
C TRP A 665 12.90 -18.06 25.88
N ASN A 666 13.92 -18.62 26.53
CA ASN A 666 15.10 -17.91 27.01
C ASN A 666 16.37 -18.37 26.31
N GLY A 667 16.24 -18.89 25.08
CA GLY A 667 17.30 -19.46 24.24
C GLY A 667 16.96 -20.88 23.78
N GLY A 668 17.89 -21.52 23.07
CA GLY A 668 17.76 -22.93 22.66
C GLY A 668 16.75 -23.21 21.53
N GLU A 669 16.35 -24.47 21.42
CA GLU A 669 15.42 -25.00 20.42
C GLU A 669 14.29 -25.83 21.05
N TRP A 670 13.04 -25.45 20.77
CA TRP A 670 11.86 -26.29 20.98
C TRP A 670 11.66 -27.18 19.75
N ASP A 671 11.74 -28.51 19.89
CA ASP A 671 11.62 -29.47 18.80
C ASP A 671 10.30 -30.25 18.88
N TYR A 672 9.31 -29.80 18.11
CA TYR A 672 8.02 -30.47 18.00
C TYR A 672 8.06 -31.61 16.99
N THR A 673 7.84 -32.82 17.48
CA THR A 673 7.87 -34.08 16.70
C THR A 673 6.47 -34.71 16.57
N GLY A 674 5.41 -34.00 16.91
CA GLY A 674 4.05 -34.50 16.81
C GLY A 674 3.44 -34.49 15.41
N GLY A 675 2.16 -34.87 15.33
CA GLY A 675 1.33 -34.71 14.14
C GLY A 675 0.75 -33.30 13.99
N ASN A 676 -0.19 -33.11 13.05
CA ASN A 676 -0.89 -31.82 12.92
C ASN A 676 -1.65 -31.49 14.19
N THR A 677 -1.56 -30.24 14.67
CA THR A 677 -2.24 -29.78 15.88
C THR A 677 -2.61 -28.30 15.80
N SER A 678 -3.45 -27.86 16.72
CA SER A 678 -3.71 -26.45 17.00
C SER A 678 -3.57 -26.20 18.50
N THR A 679 -3.13 -25.02 18.88
CA THR A 679 -3.03 -24.63 20.29
C THR A 679 -3.31 -23.15 20.47
N ASN A 680 -3.95 -22.77 21.58
CA ASN A 680 -4.08 -21.39 22.04
C ASN A 680 -2.94 -20.96 22.99
N ARG A 681 -1.92 -21.78 23.21
CA ARG A 681 -0.83 -21.44 24.13
C ARG A 681 -0.07 -20.19 23.68
N SER A 682 0.13 -19.29 24.63
CA SER A 682 1.01 -18.14 24.46
C SER A 682 2.42 -18.44 25.00
N ALA A 683 3.43 -17.75 24.49
CA ALA A 683 4.81 -17.89 24.94
C ALA A 683 5.51 -16.55 25.17
N GLN A 684 6.42 -16.52 26.14
CA GLN A 684 7.25 -15.38 26.48
C GLN A 684 8.66 -15.53 25.90
N ILE A 685 8.98 -14.78 24.86
CA ILE A 685 10.28 -14.75 24.17
C ILE A 685 11.19 -13.70 24.80
N ASN A 686 12.01 -14.15 25.75
CA ASN A 686 13.00 -13.31 26.42
C ASN A 686 14.31 -13.21 25.63
N LYS A 687 14.72 -14.30 24.97
CA LYS A 687 15.88 -14.35 24.08
C LYS A 687 15.53 -15.04 22.78
N THR A 688 16.34 -14.79 21.73
CA THR A 688 16.14 -15.44 20.44
C THR A 688 16.14 -16.95 20.58
N THR A 689 15.03 -17.58 20.17
CA THR A 689 14.76 -18.99 20.39
C THR A 689 14.20 -19.62 19.12
N THR A 690 14.53 -20.89 18.88
CA THR A 690 14.06 -21.66 17.73
C THR A 690 12.86 -22.51 18.09
N LEU A 691 11.83 -22.51 17.23
CA LEU A 691 10.81 -23.54 17.16
C LEU A 691 11.08 -24.39 15.92
N ARG A 692 11.50 -25.63 16.11
CA ARG A 692 11.66 -26.64 15.06
C ARG A 692 10.38 -27.48 14.99
N ILE A 693 9.85 -27.64 13.78
CA ILE A 693 8.74 -28.57 13.48
C ILE A 693 9.29 -29.67 12.56
N SER A 694 9.52 -30.86 13.11
CA SER A 694 10.40 -31.89 12.51
C SER A 694 9.69 -32.93 11.62
N ASN A 695 8.40 -33.18 11.87
CA ASN A 695 7.67 -34.29 11.21
C ASN A 695 6.77 -33.85 10.05
N GLY A 696 7.06 -32.70 9.43
CA GLY A 696 6.25 -32.13 8.36
C GLY A 696 4.85 -31.71 8.81
N ALA A 697 4.60 -31.69 10.12
CA ALA A 697 3.32 -31.34 10.72
C ALA A 697 2.96 -29.88 10.51
N THR A 698 1.67 -29.57 10.59
CA THR A 698 1.15 -28.20 10.70
C THR A 698 0.77 -27.93 12.15
N VAL A 699 1.35 -26.89 12.75
CA VAL A 699 0.97 -26.36 14.05
C VAL A 699 0.23 -25.05 13.81
N THR A 700 -1.06 -25.01 14.14
CA THR A 700 -1.85 -23.76 14.11
C THR A 700 -1.78 -23.07 15.46
N ALA A 701 -1.13 -21.91 15.52
CA ALA A 701 -0.99 -21.12 16.74
C ALA A 701 -2.09 -20.06 16.82
N ASN A 702 -2.90 -20.13 17.87
CA ASN A 702 -3.97 -19.18 18.19
C ASN A 702 -3.67 -18.37 19.47
N GLY A 703 -2.52 -18.63 20.12
CA GLY A 703 -2.00 -17.83 21.23
C GLY A 703 -1.00 -16.79 20.76
N SER A 704 -0.46 -16.02 21.71
CA SER A 704 0.45 -14.90 21.43
C SER A 704 1.92 -15.25 21.71
N LEU A 705 2.84 -14.80 20.87
CA LEU A 705 4.27 -14.80 21.16
C LEU A 705 4.66 -13.36 21.55
N GLN A 706 5.10 -13.15 22.79
CA GLN A 706 5.35 -11.83 23.36
C GLN A 706 6.77 -11.71 23.90
N GLY A 707 7.34 -10.50 23.94
CA GLY A 707 8.63 -10.25 24.59
C GLY A 707 9.64 -9.54 23.69
N GLN A 708 10.92 -9.56 24.08
CA GLN A 708 11.99 -8.80 23.42
C GLN A 708 12.93 -9.64 22.55
N GLY A 709 12.90 -10.96 22.69
CA GLY A 709 13.74 -11.87 21.91
C GLY A 709 13.24 -12.10 20.48
N GLY A 710 14.10 -12.65 19.63
CA GLY A 710 13.75 -13.05 18.26
C GLY A 710 13.07 -14.42 18.16
N PHE A 711 12.39 -14.64 17.05
CA PHE A 711 11.71 -15.89 16.74
C PHE A 711 12.37 -16.56 15.54
N THR A 712 12.83 -17.81 15.68
CA THR A 712 13.33 -18.62 14.57
C THR A 712 12.42 -19.81 14.32
N LEU A 713 11.93 -19.99 13.10
CA LEU A 713 11.23 -21.20 12.68
C LEU A 713 12.20 -22.12 11.91
N ALA A 714 12.26 -23.39 12.30
CA ALA A 714 13.11 -24.40 11.69
C ALA A 714 12.37 -25.72 11.41
N GLY A 715 13.06 -26.67 10.78
CA GLY A 715 12.52 -27.98 10.43
C GLY A 715 11.88 -28.03 9.04
N ASN A 716 10.97 -28.97 8.81
CA ASN A 716 10.30 -29.18 7.52
C ASN A 716 8.76 -29.01 7.61
N GLY A 717 8.22 -28.79 8.81
CA GLY A 717 6.80 -28.55 9.04
C GLY A 717 6.36 -27.11 8.84
N GLN A 718 5.12 -26.82 9.23
CA GLN A 718 4.45 -25.54 9.02
C GLN A 718 3.96 -24.96 10.35
N LEU A 719 4.24 -23.68 10.58
CA LEU A 719 3.53 -22.86 11.57
C LEU A 719 2.45 -22.05 10.84
N THR A 720 1.19 -22.24 11.22
CA THR A 720 0.06 -21.45 10.73
C THR A 720 -0.33 -20.43 11.78
N ALA A 721 -0.33 -19.15 11.40
CA ALA A 721 -0.78 -18.06 12.25
C ALA A 721 -2.31 -18.00 12.26
N GLY A 722 -2.96 -18.64 13.24
CA GLY A 722 -4.42 -18.70 13.36
C GLY A 722 -5.04 -17.37 13.79
N ASP A 723 -4.41 -16.69 14.76
CA ASP A 723 -4.69 -15.30 15.11
C ASP A 723 -3.47 -14.43 14.75
N TYR A 724 -3.48 -13.87 13.54
CA TYR A 724 -2.34 -13.10 13.05
C TYR A 724 -2.16 -11.75 13.76
N GLU A 725 -3.19 -11.21 14.40
CA GLU A 725 -3.14 -9.88 15.04
C GLU A 725 -2.34 -9.93 16.34
N THR A 726 -2.47 -11.04 17.07
CA THR A 726 -1.88 -11.19 18.40
C THR A 726 -0.67 -12.12 18.43
N LEU A 727 -0.48 -12.99 17.43
CA LEU A 727 0.61 -13.97 17.43
C LEU A 727 2.00 -13.34 17.47
N PHE A 728 2.23 -12.22 16.77
CA PHE A 728 3.56 -11.63 16.60
C PHE A 728 3.80 -10.41 17.51
N ALA A 729 3.43 -10.51 18.78
CA ALA A 729 3.53 -9.44 19.78
C ALA A 729 4.92 -9.32 20.45
N TYR A 730 5.99 -9.73 19.75
CA TYR A 730 7.39 -9.60 20.20
C TYR A 730 8.15 -8.51 19.43
N SER A 731 9.29 -8.07 19.96
CA SER A 731 10.08 -7.00 19.35
C SER A 731 11.36 -7.44 18.64
N GLY A 732 11.82 -8.69 18.81
CA GLY A 732 13.01 -9.22 18.14
C GLY A 732 12.77 -9.72 16.69
N PRO A 733 13.82 -10.04 15.94
CA PRO A 733 13.72 -10.42 14.53
C PRO A 733 13.01 -11.74 14.30
N THR A 734 12.37 -11.88 13.14
CA THR A 734 11.79 -13.15 12.68
C THR A 734 12.69 -13.80 11.65
N ARG A 735 13.08 -15.07 11.85
CA ARG A 735 13.97 -15.80 10.96
C ARG A 735 13.39 -17.16 10.56
N LEU A 736 13.47 -17.52 9.28
CA LEU A 736 13.04 -18.83 8.77
C LEU A 736 14.25 -19.66 8.32
N GLU A 737 14.70 -20.57 9.18
CA GLU A 737 15.76 -21.56 8.94
C GLU A 737 15.19 -22.90 8.44
N GLY A 738 14.32 -22.82 7.43
CA GLY A 738 13.49 -23.93 7.01
C GLY A 738 12.02 -23.71 7.41
N GLY A 739 11.25 -24.80 7.38
CA GLY A 739 9.84 -24.79 7.68
C GLY A 739 9.01 -23.91 6.73
N LYS A 740 7.72 -23.81 7.06
CA LYS A 740 6.75 -22.97 6.35
C LYS A 740 6.04 -22.08 7.34
N LEU A 741 6.09 -20.77 7.15
CA LEU A 741 5.24 -19.83 7.86
C LEU A 741 4.02 -19.51 6.99
N TYR A 742 2.82 -19.80 7.47
CA TYR A 742 1.57 -19.63 6.74
C TYR A 742 0.62 -18.65 7.42
N PHE A 743 0.29 -17.54 6.74
CA PHE A 743 -0.68 -16.55 7.21
C PHE A 743 -2.09 -16.83 6.69
N THR A 744 -3.08 -16.86 7.58
CA THR A 744 -4.51 -17.07 7.23
C THR A 744 -5.31 -15.77 7.07
N CYS A 745 -4.66 -14.63 6.81
CA CYS A 745 -5.24 -13.30 6.96
C CYS A 745 -6.58 -13.07 6.21
N PRO A 746 -7.50 -12.26 6.78
CA PRO A 746 -8.57 -11.63 6.03
C PRO A 746 -8.00 -10.57 5.08
N ALA A 747 -8.77 -10.29 4.04
CA ALA A 747 -8.47 -9.29 3.05
C ALA A 747 -8.24 -7.86 3.60
N GLY A 748 -7.34 -7.11 2.96
CA GLY A 748 -7.15 -5.67 3.21
C GLY A 748 -6.20 -5.31 4.35
N VAL A 749 -5.54 -6.30 4.95
CA VAL A 749 -4.67 -6.15 6.11
C VAL A 749 -3.21 -5.90 5.70
N THR A 750 -2.49 -5.13 6.52
CA THR A 750 -1.02 -5.03 6.44
C THR A 750 -0.40 -6.07 7.37
N ILE A 751 0.33 -7.04 6.81
CA ILE A 751 1.01 -8.05 7.63
C ILE A 751 2.29 -7.46 8.23
N SER A 752 2.43 -7.58 9.56
CA SER A 752 3.63 -7.21 10.32
C SER A 752 4.16 -8.45 11.06
N LEU A 753 5.48 -8.50 11.25
CA LEU A 753 6.19 -9.57 11.96
C LEU A 753 7.02 -8.95 13.08
N GLY A 754 6.49 -9.02 14.31
CA GLY A 754 7.07 -8.33 15.45
C GLY A 754 7.17 -6.81 15.26
N SER A 755 7.71 -6.12 16.27
CA SER A 755 8.01 -4.69 16.16
C SER A 755 9.39 -4.40 15.56
N SER A 756 10.27 -5.41 15.34
CA SER A 756 11.58 -5.25 14.69
C SER A 756 11.49 -4.96 13.19
N SER A 757 10.31 -5.01 12.59
CA SER A 757 10.03 -4.67 11.19
C SER A 757 10.79 -5.49 10.14
N GLY A 758 11.23 -6.72 10.40
CA GLY A 758 12.05 -7.46 9.42
C GLY A 758 11.93 -8.98 9.44
N LEU A 759 12.00 -9.59 8.24
CA LEU A 759 12.01 -11.02 8.00
C LEU A 759 13.37 -11.45 7.43
N GLU A 760 14.01 -12.43 8.07
CA GLU A 760 15.21 -13.08 7.57
C GLU A 760 14.89 -14.45 6.98
N LEU A 761 15.15 -14.60 5.69
CA LEU A 761 14.93 -15.82 4.94
C LEU A 761 16.25 -16.60 4.82
N ALA A 762 16.35 -17.72 5.55
CA ALA A 762 17.55 -18.54 5.70
C ALA A 762 17.29 -20.03 5.37
N GLY A 763 16.47 -20.30 4.36
CA GLY A 763 16.10 -21.65 3.91
C GLY A 763 14.62 -22.00 4.03
N GLY A 764 13.82 -21.11 4.63
CA GLY A 764 12.39 -21.33 4.86
C GLY A 764 11.45 -20.87 3.75
N THR A 765 10.16 -21.13 3.96
CA THR A 765 9.08 -20.73 3.05
C THR A 765 8.10 -19.79 3.73
N LEU A 766 7.79 -18.66 3.10
CA LEU A 766 6.67 -17.79 3.48
C LEU A 766 5.49 -18.03 2.54
N LEU A 767 4.32 -18.31 3.12
CA LEU A 767 3.06 -18.54 2.43
C LEU A 767 1.98 -17.62 3.00
N THR A 768 1.10 -17.12 2.14
CA THR A 768 -0.05 -16.33 2.58
C THR A 768 -1.34 -16.80 1.93
N LYS A 769 -2.44 -16.65 2.68
CA LYS A 769 -3.81 -16.85 2.21
C LYS A 769 -4.44 -15.49 1.98
N GLY A 770 -5.14 -15.35 0.87
CA GLY A 770 -5.94 -14.16 0.59
C GLY A 770 -7.24 -14.48 -0.11
N ASP A 771 -7.94 -13.44 -0.53
CA ASP A 771 -9.17 -13.54 -1.31
C ASP A 771 -9.05 -12.89 -2.70
N ASN A 772 -10.07 -13.08 -3.53
CA ASN A 772 -10.05 -12.59 -4.92
C ASN A 772 -10.58 -11.17 -5.07
N THR A 773 -11.03 -10.57 -3.99
CA THR A 773 -11.80 -9.32 -3.98
C THR A 773 -10.97 -8.14 -3.50
N ASN A 774 -9.95 -8.37 -2.66
CA ASN A 774 -9.20 -7.30 -2.01
C ASN A 774 -7.69 -7.47 -2.20
N TYR A 775 -6.99 -6.33 -2.29
CA TYR A 775 -5.54 -6.32 -2.39
C TYR A 775 -4.90 -6.29 -0.99
N GLU A 776 -4.10 -7.31 -0.69
CA GLU A 776 -3.26 -7.34 0.51
C GLU A 776 -2.03 -6.46 0.35
N THR A 777 -1.51 -5.90 1.44
CA THR A 777 -0.27 -5.10 1.41
C THR A 777 0.78 -5.70 2.33
N TYR A 778 1.95 -6.02 1.75
CA TYR A 778 3.11 -6.52 2.47
C TYR A 778 4.19 -5.45 2.56
N SER A 779 4.37 -4.87 3.75
CA SER A 779 5.32 -3.78 4.04
C SER A 779 6.38 -4.19 5.08
N LEU A 780 7.05 -5.32 4.86
CA LEU A 780 8.06 -5.86 5.78
C LEU A 780 9.44 -5.95 5.09
N PRO A 781 10.49 -5.27 5.58
CA PRO A 781 11.86 -5.51 5.14
C PRO A 781 12.25 -7.00 5.11
N ILE A 782 12.76 -7.50 3.97
CA ILE A 782 13.18 -8.88 3.78
C ILE A 782 14.69 -8.94 3.55
N SER A 783 15.38 -9.82 4.27
CA SER A 783 16.79 -10.13 4.09
C SER A 783 16.95 -11.59 3.70
N VAL A 784 17.57 -11.88 2.56
CA VAL A 784 17.83 -13.26 2.10
C VAL A 784 19.27 -13.65 2.39
N VAL A 785 19.46 -14.66 3.24
CA VAL A 785 20.76 -15.07 3.77
C VAL A 785 21.61 -15.73 2.68
N GLU A 786 22.88 -15.33 2.58
CA GLU A 786 23.85 -15.88 1.63
C GLU A 786 24.00 -17.40 1.78
N GLY A 787 24.13 -18.11 0.65
CA GLY A 787 24.26 -19.58 0.65
C GLY A 787 22.95 -20.35 0.90
N THR A 788 21.83 -19.67 1.16
CA THR A 788 20.52 -20.31 1.37
C THR A 788 19.58 -20.13 0.18
N THR A 789 18.59 -21.03 0.07
CA THR A 789 17.48 -20.92 -0.88
C THR A 789 16.17 -20.86 -0.11
N SER A 790 15.45 -19.76 -0.23
CA SER A 790 14.17 -19.53 0.46
C SER A 790 13.05 -19.27 -0.51
N THR A 791 11.82 -19.63 -0.14
CA THR A 791 10.65 -19.51 -1.03
C THR A 791 9.66 -18.50 -0.47
N ILE A 792 9.11 -17.66 -1.35
CA ILE A 792 7.96 -16.80 -1.04
C ILE A 792 6.84 -17.12 -2.04
N ARG A 793 5.63 -17.33 -1.52
CA ARG A 793 4.41 -17.40 -2.32
C ARG A 793 3.35 -16.53 -1.65
N PHE A 794 3.14 -15.35 -2.20
CA PHE A 794 1.99 -14.54 -1.82
C PHE A 794 0.71 -15.06 -2.48
N HIS A 795 -0.42 -14.79 -1.85
CA HIS A 795 -1.70 -14.90 -2.51
C HIS A 795 -1.78 -13.92 -3.69
N ARG A 796 -2.52 -14.29 -4.73
CA ARG A 796 -2.72 -13.45 -5.92
C ARG A 796 -3.34 -12.10 -5.55
N ASN A 797 -3.05 -11.08 -6.36
CA ASN A 797 -3.56 -9.70 -6.20
C ASN A 797 -3.06 -9.03 -4.92
N CYS A 798 -1.75 -8.86 -4.77
CA CYS A 798 -1.18 -8.16 -3.61
C CYS A 798 -0.24 -7.00 -3.98
N TYR A 799 0.02 -6.12 -3.01
CA TYR A 799 1.05 -5.08 -3.06
C TYR A 799 2.24 -5.49 -2.19
N MET A 800 3.37 -5.85 -2.82
CA MET A 800 4.63 -6.07 -2.11
C MET A 800 5.42 -4.77 -2.05
N LYS A 801 5.20 -3.99 -0.98
CA LYS A 801 5.95 -2.75 -0.69
C LYS A 801 7.27 -2.99 0.06
N SER A 802 7.49 -4.23 0.45
CA SER A 802 8.66 -4.75 1.16
C SER A 802 9.97 -4.48 0.42
N SER A 803 10.95 -3.88 1.10
CA SER A 803 12.32 -3.79 0.59
C SER A 803 13.01 -5.15 0.71
N VAL A 804 13.87 -5.47 -0.26
CA VAL A 804 14.61 -6.75 -0.27
C VAL A 804 16.11 -6.48 -0.33
N ARG A 805 16.87 -7.18 0.50
CA ARG A 805 18.34 -7.14 0.56
C ARG A 805 18.94 -8.54 0.73
N GLY A 806 20.25 -8.64 0.59
CA GLY A 806 21.01 -9.87 0.83
C GLY A 806 21.51 -10.54 -0.45
N LYS A 807 22.04 -11.75 -0.30
CA LYS A 807 22.82 -12.47 -1.33
C LYS A 807 22.36 -13.90 -1.58
N GLY A 808 21.37 -14.38 -0.83
CA GLY A 808 20.83 -15.74 -1.02
C GLY A 808 20.04 -15.91 -2.31
N THR A 809 19.50 -17.10 -2.50
CA THR A 809 18.55 -17.41 -3.58
C THR A 809 17.12 -17.27 -3.05
N MET A 810 16.30 -16.44 -3.69
CA MET A 810 14.87 -16.33 -3.43
C MET A 810 14.10 -16.98 -4.58
N ILE A 811 13.33 -18.02 -4.28
CA ILE A 811 12.29 -18.54 -5.18
C ILE A 811 11.05 -17.70 -4.94
N PHE A 812 10.61 -17.00 -5.97
CA PHE A 812 9.38 -16.22 -5.97
C PHE A 812 8.33 -16.97 -6.79
N GLU A 813 7.40 -17.63 -6.11
CA GLU A 813 6.36 -18.44 -6.75
C GLU A 813 5.15 -17.58 -7.10
N ILE A 814 4.73 -17.65 -8.37
CA ILE A 814 3.72 -16.76 -8.94
C ILE A 814 2.50 -17.58 -9.36
N PRO A 815 1.47 -17.72 -8.52
CA PRO A 815 0.31 -18.56 -8.81
C PRO A 815 -0.54 -18.07 -9.99
N TYR A 816 -0.93 -16.78 -10.03
CA TYR A 816 -1.84 -16.18 -11.01
C TYR A 816 -2.11 -14.68 -10.68
N VAL A 817 -2.68 -13.81 -11.52
CA VAL A 817 -2.01 -13.14 -12.65
C VAL A 817 -1.05 -12.06 -12.17
N ARG A 818 -1.24 -11.44 -10.99
CA ARG A 818 -0.53 -10.19 -10.61
C ARG A 818 -0.20 -10.07 -9.13
N GLU A 819 1.08 -9.86 -8.84
CA GLU A 819 1.60 -9.32 -7.59
C GLU A 819 2.39 -8.03 -7.88
N TYR A 820 2.02 -6.92 -7.24
CA TYR A 820 2.65 -5.62 -7.47
C TYR A 820 3.92 -5.47 -6.65
N ILE A 821 5.08 -5.62 -7.28
CA ILE A 821 6.38 -5.43 -6.62
C ILE A 821 6.71 -3.93 -6.61
N GLN A 822 6.54 -3.29 -5.44
CA GLN A 822 6.66 -1.84 -5.25
C GLN A 822 7.86 -1.44 -4.39
N GLY A 823 8.36 -2.32 -3.52
CA GLY A 823 9.52 -2.05 -2.68
C GLY A 823 10.85 -1.93 -3.46
N SER A 824 11.86 -1.29 -2.84
CA SER A 824 13.21 -1.22 -3.41
C SER A 824 13.97 -2.52 -3.20
N TRP A 825 14.58 -3.01 -4.28
CA TRP A 825 15.42 -4.21 -4.31
C TRP A 825 16.86 -3.85 -4.72
N ASP A 826 17.23 -2.57 -4.62
CA ASP A 826 18.53 -2.07 -5.06
C ASP A 826 19.69 -2.71 -4.27
N ASN A 827 19.43 -3.11 -3.02
CA ASN A 827 20.41 -3.75 -2.14
C ASN A 827 20.35 -5.28 -2.17
N PHE A 828 19.57 -5.87 -3.08
CA PHE A 828 19.57 -7.30 -3.30
C PHE A 828 20.55 -7.65 -4.43
N THR A 829 21.57 -8.45 -4.11
CA THR A 829 22.62 -8.88 -5.04
C THR A 829 22.67 -10.40 -5.19
N GLY A 830 21.66 -11.10 -4.69
CA GLY A 830 21.53 -12.55 -4.77
C GLY A 830 20.93 -13.02 -6.10
N LYS A 831 20.24 -14.16 -6.03
CA LYS A 831 19.53 -14.75 -7.18
C LYS A 831 18.02 -14.76 -6.93
N VAL A 832 17.23 -14.32 -7.91
CA VAL A 832 15.77 -14.48 -7.93
C VAL A 832 15.41 -15.60 -8.90
N ILE A 833 14.69 -16.62 -8.44
CA ILE A 833 14.04 -17.61 -9.32
C ILE A 833 12.56 -17.27 -9.36
N ALA A 834 12.11 -16.60 -10.43
CA ALA A 834 10.71 -16.24 -10.61
C ALA A 834 9.98 -17.39 -11.30
N ASN A 835 9.23 -18.16 -10.52
CA ASN A 835 8.61 -19.43 -10.95
C ASN A 835 7.10 -19.29 -11.12
N GLY A 836 6.65 -19.27 -12.37
CA GLY A 836 5.24 -19.20 -12.73
C GLY A 836 4.56 -20.56 -12.56
N LEU A 837 3.55 -20.61 -11.69
CA LEU A 837 2.79 -21.82 -11.40
C LEU A 837 1.46 -21.91 -12.17
N GLY A 838 1.03 -20.80 -12.80
CA GLY A 838 -0.25 -20.72 -13.50
C GLY A 838 -0.28 -21.49 -14.82
N SER A 839 -1.48 -21.72 -15.35
CA SER A 839 -1.67 -22.39 -16.65
C SER A 839 -2.13 -21.45 -17.77
N ASP A 840 -2.37 -20.18 -17.47
CA ASP A 840 -2.98 -19.24 -18.40
C ASP A 840 -2.06 -18.83 -19.56
N SER A 841 -2.70 -18.52 -20.69
CA SER A 841 -2.04 -18.06 -21.92
C SER A 841 -1.30 -16.73 -21.77
N ASP A 842 -1.62 -15.98 -20.71
CA ASP A 842 -1.02 -14.68 -20.43
C ASP A 842 0.27 -14.80 -19.60
N GLY A 843 0.50 -15.97 -19.00
CA GLY A 843 1.62 -16.25 -18.11
C GLY A 843 1.37 -15.74 -16.69
N SER A 844 2.10 -16.32 -15.73
CA SER A 844 2.23 -15.78 -14.38
C SER A 844 3.07 -14.50 -14.41
N GLN A 845 2.52 -13.34 -14.04
CA GLN A 845 3.22 -12.05 -14.21
C GLN A 845 4.14 -11.73 -13.03
N PHE A 846 5.45 -11.67 -13.28
CA PHE A 846 6.41 -11.06 -12.37
C PHE A 846 6.41 -9.55 -12.61
N LEU A 847 5.48 -8.85 -11.95
CA LEU A 847 5.11 -7.48 -12.28
C LEU A 847 5.86 -6.46 -11.42
N LEU A 848 6.74 -5.71 -12.08
CA LEU A 848 7.55 -4.66 -11.46
C LEU A 848 6.82 -3.31 -11.49
N ASN A 849 6.64 -2.71 -10.31
CA ASN A 849 6.04 -1.39 -10.11
C ASN A 849 6.89 -0.49 -9.20
N ASN A 850 8.15 -0.86 -8.97
CA ASN A 850 9.11 -0.04 -8.23
C ASN A 850 9.82 0.97 -9.16
N SER A 851 10.78 1.72 -8.63
CA SER A 851 11.46 2.79 -9.39
C SER A 851 12.60 2.31 -10.27
N ASN A 852 13.33 1.26 -9.86
CA ASN A 852 14.62 0.88 -10.45
C ASN A 852 14.65 -0.54 -11.04
N GLY A 853 13.62 -1.37 -10.81
CA GLY A 853 13.62 -2.79 -11.10
C GLY A 853 14.37 -3.59 -10.03
N ILE A 854 15.23 -4.51 -10.45
CA ILE A 854 16.09 -5.34 -9.60
C ILE A 854 17.51 -5.29 -10.21
N PRO A 855 18.23 -4.14 -10.07
CA PRO A 855 19.40 -3.83 -10.88
C PRO A 855 20.63 -4.70 -10.62
N ASN A 856 20.73 -5.32 -9.44
CA ASN A 856 21.97 -5.94 -8.96
C ASN A 856 21.88 -7.45 -8.73
N ALA A 857 20.73 -8.08 -8.98
CA ALA A 857 20.53 -9.52 -8.78
C ALA A 857 20.43 -10.27 -10.12
N SER A 858 20.89 -11.52 -10.14
CA SER A 858 20.59 -12.43 -11.26
C SER A 858 19.15 -12.93 -11.16
N ILE A 859 18.45 -13.00 -12.29
CA ILE A 859 17.04 -13.39 -12.34
C ILE A 859 16.92 -14.57 -13.29
N GLU A 860 16.34 -15.67 -12.81
CA GLU A 860 16.01 -16.85 -13.59
C GLU A 860 14.50 -17.01 -13.68
N LEU A 861 13.96 -16.98 -14.91
CA LEU A 861 12.55 -17.21 -15.16
C LEU A 861 12.28 -18.70 -15.42
N GLN A 862 11.32 -19.27 -14.68
CA GLN A 862 10.86 -20.65 -14.83
C GLN A 862 9.35 -20.71 -15.09
N GLY A 863 8.82 -21.91 -15.37
CA GLY A 863 7.39 -22.08 -15.64
C GLY A 863 6.91 -21.27 -16.85
N ASN A 864 5.77 -20.59 -16.72
CA ASN A 864 5.22 -19.67 -17.72
C ASN A 864 5.41 -18.19 -17.33
N THR A 865 6.46 -17.87 -16.55
CA THR A 865 6.69 -16.51 -16.03
C THR A 865 6.84 -15.47 -17.15
N ARG A 866 6.16 -14.34 -16.97
CA ARG A 866 6.29 -13.14 -17.79
C ARG A 866 6.71 -11.94 -16.94
N VAL A 867 7.85 -11.34 -17.25
CA VAL A 867 8.28 -10.07 -16.62
C VAL A 867 7.59 -8.91 -17.33
N VAL A 868 6.89 -8.08 -16.57
CA VAL A 868 6.19 -6.87 -17.07
C VAL A 868 6.41 -5.69 -16.11
N CYS A 869 6.18 -4.48 -16.61
CA CYS A 869 6.15 -3.28 -15.76
C CYS A 869 4.75 -2.69 -15.69
N TRP A 870 4.27 -2.27 -14.52
CA TRP A 870 2.97 -1.57 -14.43
C TRP A 870 2.98 -0.17 -15.04
N LYS A 871 4.13 0.49 -15.06
CA LYS A 871 4.28 1.88 -15.51
C LYS A 871 4.45 1.94 -17.03
N ASN A 872 4.07 3.08 -17.62
CA ASN A 872 4.33 3.39 -19.03
C ASN A 872 5.50 4.38 -19.13
N ALA A 873 6.18 4.43 -20.27
CA ALA A 873 7.31 5.32 -20.54
C ALA A 873 8.40 5.22 -19.47
N SER A 874 8.65 3.99 -19.00
CA SER A 874 9.54 3.73 -17.87
C SER A 874 10.80 2.99 -18.32
N THR A 875 11.88 3.20 -17.55
CA THR A 875 13.14 2.47 -17.68
C THR A 875 13.37 1.70 -16.38
N LEU A 876 13.53 0.38 -16.47
CA LEU A 876 13.80 -0.47 -15.32
C LEU A 876 14.99 -1.39 -15.60
N SER A 877 15.72 -1.75 -14.54
CA SER A 877 16.93 -2.56 -14.64
C SER A 877 16.73 -3.98 -14.10
N LEU A 878 17.36 -4.95 -14.73
CA LEU A 878 17.49 -6.34 -14.29
C LEU A 878 18.99 -6.67 -14.22
N GLY A 879 19.47 -7.15 -13.08
CA GLY A 879 20.90 -7.42 -12.89
C GLY A 879 21.42 -8.51 -13.83
N GLY A 880 20.72 -9.62 -13.93
CA GLY A 880 20.91 -10.66 -14.94
C GLY A 880 19.56 -11.22 -15.35
N LEU A 881 19.45 -11.80 -16.56
CA LEU A 881 18.20 -12.40 -17.03
C LEU A 881 18.46 -13.71 -17.78
N SER A 882 18.18 -14.82 -17.10
CA SER A 882 18.06 -16.16 -17.66
C SER A 882 16.60 -16.61 -17.68
N GLY A 883 16.28 -17.60 -18.52
CA GLY A 883 14.94 -18.16 -18.53
C GLY A 883 14.70 -19.23 -19.59
N THR A 884 13.70 -20.07 -19.35
CA THR A 884 13.34 -21.18 -20.26
C THR A 884 12.48 -20.72 -21.44
N SER A 885 12.29 -21.59 -22.43
CA SER A 885 11.56 -21.29 -23.68
C SER A 885 10.08 -20.88 -23.52
N LYS A 886 9.48 -21.10 -22.35
CA LYS A 886 8.10 -20.70 -22.04
C LYS A 886 7.99 -19.32 -21.39
N THR A 887 9.11 -18.64 -21.14
CA THR A 887 9.15 -17.39 -20.39
C THR A 887 9.24 -16.17 -21.31
N CYS A 888 8.82 -15.01 -20.81
CA CYS A 888 8.79 -13.78 -21.61
C CYS A 888 9.30 -12.56 -20.82
N LEU A 889 9.96 -11.64 -21.53
CA LEU A 889 10.19 -10.27 -21.10
C LEU A 889 9.35 -9.33 -21.99
N SER A 890 8.47 -8.55 -21.39
CA SER A 890 7.44 -7.81 -22.11
C SER A 890 7.43 -6.31 -21.76
N GLY A 891 6.56 -5.57 -22.43
CA GLY A 891 6.40 -4.12 -22.24
C GLY A 891 5.59 -3.75 -21.00
N ALA A 892 4.96 -2.58 -21.05
CA ALA A 892 4.14 -2.08 -19.97
C ALA A 892 2.82 -2.88 -19.88
N ASP A 893 2.42 -3.31 -18.69
CA ASP A 893 1.13 -3.96 -18.39
C ASP A 893 -0.05 -2.97 -18.36
N LYS A 894 0.07 -1.81 -19.04
CA LYS A 894 -1.06 -0.91 -19.29
C LYS A 894 -1.70 -1.25 -20.62
N LYS A 895 -3.04 -1.30 -20.66
CA LYS A 895 -3.85 -1.48 -21.88
C LYS A 895 -3.70 -0.31 -22.85
N ASN A 896 -2.54 -0.16 -23.47
CA ASN A 896 -2.17 0.98 -24.31
C ASN A 896 -1.25 0.54 -25.46
N ASN A 897 -1.72 0.71 -26.71
CA ASN A 897 -0.96 0.39 -27.92
C ASN A 897 0.22 1.34 -28.22
N ASN A 898 0.30 2.46 -27.50
CA ASN A 898 1.40 3.43 -27.62
C ASN A 898 2.34 3.37 -26.42
N SER A 899 2.27 2.32 -25.61
CA SER A 899 3.14 2.22 -24.45
C SER A 899 4.60 2.04 -24.88
N THR A 900 5.52 2.60 -24.11
CA THR A 900 6.96 2.46 -24.33
C THR A 900 7.61 1.95 -23.06
N MET A 901 8.53 1.01 -23.20
CA MET A 901 9.31 0.47 -22.09
C MET A 901 10.76 0.28 -22.51
N LYS A 902 11.68 0.57 -21.58
CA LYS A 902 13.10 0.26 -21.72
C LYS A 902 13.54 -0.66 -20.58
N TRP A 903 14.12 -1.79 -20.93
CA TRP A 903 14.78 -2.69 -19.97
C TRP A 903 16.29 -2.55 -20.08
N ILE A 904 16.94 -2.24 -18.96
CA ILE A 904 18.40 -2.30 -18.82
C ILE A 904 18.73 -3.68 -18.25
N VAL A 905 19.61 -4.45 -18.88
CA VAL A 905 19.96 -5.81 -18.45
C VAL A 905 21.47 -5.96 -18.32
N GLY A 906 21.94 -6.56 -17.23
CA GLY A 906 23.36 -6.93 -17.05
C GLY A 906 24.09 -6.23 -15.89
N GLY A 907 23.37 -5.52 -15.00
CA GLY A 907 23.97 -4.85 -13.85
C GLY A 907 24.66 -5.77 -12.83
N ALA A 908 24.31 -7.06 -12.79
CA ALA A 908 24.94 -8.06 -11.93
C ALA A 908 26.27 -8.59 -12.49
N ASN A 909 26.62 -8.27 -13.74
CA ASN A 909 27.84 -8.74 -14.43
C ASN A 909 27.97 -10.27 -14.52
N THR A 910 26.86 -10.99 -14.49
CA THR A 910 26.80 -12.45 -14.63
C THR A 910 26.58 -12.87 -16.08
N ASP A 911 27.02 -14.08 -16.41
CA ASP A 911 26.72 -14.71 -17.70
C ASP A 911 25.33 -15.35 -17.65
N GLU A 912 24.46 -14.99 -18.59
CA GLU A 912 23.03 -15.31 -18.57
C GLU A 912 22.57 -15.91 -19.89
N THR A 913 21.60 -16.83 -19.84
CA THR A 913 21.01 -17.47 -21.02
C THR A 913 19.49 -17.40 -20.98
N PHE A 914 18.91 -16.71 -21.96
CA PHE A 914 17.48 -16.52 -22.13
C PHE A 914 16.97 -17.25 -23.38
N ASP A 915 16.30 -18.38 -23.15
CA ASP A 915 15.65 -19.18 -24.19
C ASP A 915 14.23 -18.68 -24.50
N GLY A 916 13.71 -17.77 -23.68
CA GLY A 916 12.39 -17.18 -23.80
C GLY A 916 12.24 -16.15 -24.92
N VAL A 917 11.16 -15.38 -24.88
CA VAL A 917 10.80 -14.38 -25.88
C VAL A 917 10.77 -12.98 -25.28
N ILE A 918 11.51 -12.04 -25.88
CA ILE A 918 11.30 -10.61 -25.65
C ILE A 918 10.24 -10.10 -26.65
N ASP A 919 9.15 -9.49 -26.17
CA ASP A 919 8.05 -9.01 -27.00
C ASP A 919 7.55 -7.58 -26.64
N ASP A 920 6.65 -7.07 -27.48
CA ASP A 920 6.00 -5.76 -27.31
C ASP A 920 4.65 -5.85 -26.57
N ARG A 921 4.32 -7.00 -25.97
CA ARG A 921 2.97 -7.23 -25.45
C ARG A 921 2.71 -6.36 -24.21
N CYS A 922 1.47 -5.86 -24.13
CA CYS A 922 0.93 -5.11 -23.01
C CYS A 922 -0.33 -5.81 -22.46
N SER A 923 -0.24 -6.49 -21.32
CA SER A 923 -1.37 -7.11 -20.60
C SER A 923 -2.27 -8.12 -21.35
N SER A 924 -3.24 -8.65 -20.59
CA SER A 924 -4.39 -9.43 -21.05
C SER A 924 -5.29 -8.56 -21.95
N GLY A 925 -5.55 -8.99 -23.19
CA GLY A 925 -6.41 -8.26 -24.14
C GLY A 925 -5.78 -7.86 -25.48
N GLY A 926 -4.53 -8.27 -25.74
CA GLY A 926 -3.93 -8.18 -27.07
C GLY A 926 -3.29 -6.84 -27.45
N TYR A 927 -3.14 -5.91 -26.51
CA TYR A 927 -2.46 -4.63 -26.74
C TYR A 927 -0.95 -4.83 -26.96
N LYS A 928 -0.36 -3.98 -27.82
CA LYS A 928 1.07 -4.03 -28.15
C LYS A 928 1.67 -2.64 -28.10
N GLY A 929 2.69 -2.45 -27.27
CA GLY A 929 3.48 -1.23 -27.17
C GLY A 929 4.81 -1.35 -27.92
N LYS A 930 5.87 -0.78 -27.33
CA LYS A 930 7.24 -0.82 -27.84
C LYS A 930 8.23 -1.10 -26.72
N THR A 931 8.84 -2.28 -26.74
CA THR A 931 9.86 -2.72 -25.78
C THR A 931 11.26 -2.48 -26.36
N SER A 932 12.07 -1.69 -25.66
CA SER A 932 13.48 -1.41 -26.00
C SER A 932 14.40 -2.05 -24.96
N ILE A 933 15.59 -2.43 -25.37
CA ILE A 933 16.57 -3.14 -24.55
C ILE A 933 17.87 -2.36 -24.50
N GLU A 934 18.51 -2.27 -23.33
CA GLU A 934 19.89 -1.84 -23.19
C GLU A 934 20.69 -2.90 -22.41
N LYS A 935 21.66 -3.54 -23.06
CA LYS A 935 22.61 -4.45 -22.42
C LYS A 935 23.78 -3.65 -21.87
N ILE A 936 24.06 -3.81 -20.58
CA ILE A 936 25.18 -3.20 -19.84
C ILE A 936 26.00 -4.28 -19.12
N GLY A 937 27.07 -3.87 -18.44
CA GLY A 937 27.89 -4.77 -17.61
C GLY A 937 28.76 -5.73 -18.43
N THR A 938 29.66 -6.44 -17.77
CA THR A 938 30.71 -7.24 -18.42
C THR A 938 30.26 -8.63 -18.84
N GLY A 939 29.23 -9.20 -18.22
CA GLY A 939 28.76 -10.56 -18.49
C GLY A 939 28.15 -10.76 -19.88
N ASP A 940 28.16 -11.99 -20.36
CA ASP A 940 27.54 -12.43 -21.60
C ASP A 940 26.03 -12.58 -21.42
N TRP A 941 25.22 -12.09 -22.36
CA TRP A 941 23.78 -12.38 -22.40
C TRP A 941 23.40 -13.10 -23.69
N ARG A 942 23.04 -14.38 -23.57
CA ARG A 942 22.69 -15.27 -24.69
C ARG A 942 21.19 -15.27 -24.92
N LEU A 943 20.77 -14.88 -26.12
CA LEU A 943 19.39 -14.93 -26.60
C LEU A 943 19.24 -16.10 -27.58
N ASN A 944 18.64 -17.21 -27.11
CA ASN A 944 18.41 -18.40 -27.92
C ASN A 944 16.98 -18.44 -28.51
N GLY A 945 16.04 -17.73 -27.89
CA GLY A 945 14.65 -17.68 -28.36
C GLY A 945 14.41 -16.73 -29.54
N LYS A 946 13.14 -16.64 -29.98
CA LYS A 946 12.70 -15.73 -31.03
C LYS A 946 12.19 -14.43 -30.44
N ASN A 947 13.07 -13.43 -30.36
CA ASN A 947 12.76 -12.11 -29.80
C ASN A 947 12.14 -11.22 -30.87
N ILE A 948 10.98 -10.63 -30.58
CA ILE A 948 10.12 -9.94 -31.56
C ILE A 948 9.84 -8.47 -31.22
N HIS A 949 10.49 -7.92 -30.20
CA HIS A 949 10.31 -6.53 -29.77
C HIS A 949 10.72 -5.50 -30.83
N SER A 950 9.92 -4.47 -31.04
CA SER A 950 10.13 -3.45 -32.07
C SER A 950 10.94 -2.24 -31.59
N GLY A 951 11.25 -2.15 -30.31
CA GLY A 951 12.12 -1.11 -29.76
C GLY A 951 13.59 -1.31 -30.08
N THR A 952 14.37 -0.25 -29.86
CA THR A 952 15.81 -0.29 -30.13
C THR A 952 16.50 -1.22 -29.14
N THR A 953 17.47 -2.00 -29.63
CA THR A 953 18.38 -2.79 -28.81
C THR A 953 19.74 -2.10 -28.77
N THR A 954 20.13 -1.59 -27.62
CA THR A 954 21.42 -0.93 -27.38
C THR A 954 22.34 -1.87 -26.61
N ILE A 955 23.60 -1.97 -27.01
CA ILE A 955 24.62 -2.73 -26.30
C ILE A 955 25.72 -1.76 -25.89
N SER A 956 25.80 -1.48 -24.59
CA SER A 956 26.71 -0.51 -23.98
C SER A 956 27.78 -1.18 -23.10
N GLY A 957 27.77 -2.51 -22.98
CA GLY A 957 28.76 -3.28 -22.23
C GLY A 957 28.60 -4.80 -22.39
N GLY A 958 29.72 -5.52 -22.39
CA GLY A 958 29.75 -7.00 -22.49
C GLY A 958 29.25 -7.51 -23.84
N ARG A 959 28.89 -8.79 -23.93
CA ARG A 959 28.44 -9.42 -25.18
C ARG A 959 26.93 -9.69 -25.15
N LEU A 960 26.22 -9.23 -26.18
CA LEU A 960 24.89 -9.73 -26.51
C LEU A 960 25.03 -10.79 -27.61
N ILE A 961 24.71 -12.03 -27.27
CA ILE A 961 24.92 -13.20 -28.14
C ILE A 961 23.57 -13.66 -28.68
N VAL A 962 23.31 -13.44 -29.97
CA VAL A 962 22.04 -13.80 -30.63
C VAL A 962 22.22 -15.13 -31.37
N ASN A 963 21.92 -16.23 -30.69
CA ASN A 963 21.89 -17.57 -31.28
C ASN A 963 20.51 -17.94 -31.84
N GLY A 964 19.45 -17.34 -31.30
CA GLY A 964 18.08 -17.43 -31.81
C GLY A 964 17.79 -16.40 -32.89
N GLN A 965 16.72 -15.62 -32.69
CA GLN A 965 16.34 -14.53 -33.59
C GLN A 965 16.16 -13.21 -32.83
N LEU A 966 16.61 -12.12 -33.44
CA LEU A 966 16.20 -10.76 -33.12
C LEU A 966 15.28 -10.29 -34.26
N ALA A 967 14.08 -10.84 -34.31
CA ALA A 967 13.13 -10.72 -35.42
C ALA A 967 12.32 -9.41 -35.42
N GLY A 968 12.41 -8.62 -34.36
CA GLY A 968 11.75 -7.32 -34.27
C GLY A 968 12.37 -6.26 -35.18
N SER A 969 11.57 -5.25 -35.56
CA SER A 969 11.96 -4.24 -36.55
C SER A 969 12.88 -3.12 -36.02
N GLY A 970 13.10 -3.08 -34.70
CA GLY A 970 13.87 -2.04 -34.01
C GLY A 970 15.36 -2.08 -34.35
N ASN A 971 16.01 -0.92 -34.36
CA ASN A 971 17.44 -0.84 -34.67
C ASN A 971 18.29 -1.49 -33.57
N VAL A 972 19.49 -1.97 -33.95
CA VAL A 972 20.50 -2.46 -33.02
C VAL A 972 21.66 -1.47 -33.01
N VAL A 973 22.05 -0.98 -31.83
CA VAL A 973 23.12 -0.01 -31.65
C VAL A 973 24.18 -0.59 -30.73
N VAL A 974 25.42 -0.69 -31.20
CA VAL A 974 26.56 -1.17 -30.43
C VAL A 974 27.45 0.01 -30.09
N ASN A 975 27.56 0.33 -28.81
CA ASN A 975 28.34 1.43 -28.28
C ASN A 975 29.67 0.95 -27.69
N ASN A 976 30.48 1.90 -27.22
CA ASN A 976 31.77 1.63 -26.59
C ASN A 976 31.69 0.54 -25.50
N GLY A 977 32.56 -0.47 -25.60
CA GLY A 977 32.61 -1.59 -24.65
C GLY A 977 31.53 -2.67 -24.85
N GLY A 978 30.60 -2.47 -25.79
CA GLY A 978 29.58 -3.44 -26.16
C GLY A 978 29.99 -4.30 -27.35
N THR A 979 29.58 -5.57 -27.35
CA THR A 979 29.76 -6.50 -28.47
C THR A 979 28.44 -7.15 -28.87
N LEU A 980 28.06 -7.05 -30.15
CA LEU A 980 26.99 -7.86 -30.75
C LEU A 980 27.61 -9.08 -31.41
N THR A 981 27.17 -10.28 -31.07
CA THR A 981 27.67 -11.51 -31.70
C THR A 981 26.59 -12.58 -31.79
N GLY A 982 26.92 -13.73 -32.34
CA GLY A 982 26.02 -14.87 -32.42
C GLY A 982 26.46 -15.86 -33.49
N LYS A 983 26.09 -17.13 -33.31
CA LYS A 983 26.39 -18.20 -34.28
C LYS A 983 25.63 -18.01 -35.60
N GLY A 984 24.38 -17.53 -35.50
CA GLY A 984 23.42 -17.60 -36.60
C GLY A 984 23.29 -19.03 -37.16
N THR A 985 22.63 -19.20 -38.31
CA THR A 985 22.47 -20.51 -38.95
C THR A 985 22.72 -20.40 -40.45
N THR A 986 23.13 -21.48 -41.11
CA THR A 986 23.18 -21.54 -42.59
C THR A 986 21.79 -21.61 -43.23
N SER A 987 20.76 -22.03 -42.48
CA SER A 987 19.34 -21.87 -42.83
C SER A 987 18.87 -20.43 -42.56
N THR A 988 17.75 -20.03 -43.15
CA THR A 988 17.12 -18.70 -43.00
C THR A 988 16.63 -18.35 -41.58
N THR A 989 17.08 -19.07 -40.55
CA THR A 989 16.54 -19.04 -39.18
C THR A 989 17.35 -18.21 -38.18
N GLY A 990 18.60 -17.80 -38.44
CA GLY A 990 19.31 -16.83 -37.61
C GLY A 990 19.26 -15.45 -38.24
N ILE A 991 18.39 -14.54 -37.77
CA ILE A 991 18.16 -13.22 -38.38
C ILE A 991 18.17 -12.12 -37.32
N ILE A 992 18.95 -11.07 -37.57
CA ILE A 992 18.76 -9.74 -36.97
C ILE A 992 17.99 -8.87 -37.97
N ALA A 993 16.74 -8.57 -37.63
CA ALA A 993 15.81 -7.88 -38.54
C ALA A 993 16.01 -6.35 -38.55
N GLY A 994 16.47 -5.78 -37.43
CA GLY A 994 16.85 -4.38 -37.30
C GLY A 994 18.08 -3.98 -38.09
N ARG A 995 18.23 -2.68 -38.38
CA ARG A 995 19.49 -2.15 -38.90
C ARG A 995 20.52 -2.11 -37.78
N VAL A 996 21.72 -2.62 -38.02
CA VAL A 996 22.82 -2.60 -37.04
C VAL A 996 23.68 -1.35 -37.23
N THR A 997 23.99 -0.64 -36.14
CA THR A 997 24.94 0.48 -36.12
C THR A 997 26.00 0.20 -35.09
N VAL A 998 27.27 0.18 -35.49
CA VAL A 998 28.43 -0.02 -34.61
C VAL A 998 29.16 1.31 -34.49
N ASN A 999 29.14 1.89 -33.29
CA ASN A 999 29.76 3.17 -32.97
C ASN A 999 31.22 2.98 -32.51
N ASN A 1000 31.91 4.11 -32.29
CA ASN A 1000 33.27 4.12 -31.78
C ASN A 1000 33.40 3.29 -30.48
N GLY A 1001 34.34 2.35 -30.48
CA GLY A 1001 34.61 1.42 -29.38
C GLY A 1001 33.63 0.23 -29.27
N GLY A 1002 32.62 0.12 -30.13
CA GLY A 1002 31.72 -1.03 -30.21
C GLY A 1002 32.21 -2.09 -31.19
N THR A 1003 31.84 -3.35 -30.95
CA THR A 1003 32.26 -4.49 -31.77
C THR A 1003 31.05 -5.28 -32.31
N ILE A 1004 31.06 -5.62 -33.59
CA ILE A 1004 30.24 -6.72 -34.12
C ILE A 1004 31.15 -7.93 -34.35
N ALA A 1005 30.80 -9.08 -33.79
CA ALA A 1005 31.56 -10.32 -33.91
C ALA A 1005 30.67 -11.44 -34.47
N VAL A 1006 31.28 -12.55 -34.89
CA VAL A 1006 30.58 -13.74 -35.36
C VAL A 1006 30.97 -14.96 -34.51
N GLY A 1007 29.96 -15.67 -34.00
CA GLY A 1007 30.12 -16.81 -33.10
C GLY A 1007 29.70 -16.53 -31.65
N ASP A 1008 29.69 -17.57 -30.83
CA ASP A 1008 29.26 -17.52 -29.41
C ASP A 1008 30.41 -17.95 -28.48
N THR A 1009 30.99 -19.14 -28.72
CA THR A 1009 32.24 -19.63 -28.10
C THR A 1009 33.43 -19.47 -29.04
N ALA A 1010 34.67 -19.68 -28.55
CA ALA A 1010 35.85 -19.81 -29.40
C ALA A 1010 35.56 -20.78 -30.57
N PHE A 1011 35.58 -20.18 -31.75
CA PHE A 1011 35.42 -20.68 -33.12
C PHE A 1011 34.61 -21.94 -33.44
N ASN A 1012 33.61 -21.78 -34.32
CA ASN A 1012 33.22 -22.83 -35.26
C ASN A 1012 33.19 -22.26 -36.69
N ASN A 1013 33.80 -22.95 -37.67
CA ASN A 1013 33.93 -22.48 -39.07
C ASN A 1013 32.63 -22.50 -39.89
N LYS A 1014 31.47 -22.53 -39.23
CA LYS A 1014 30.15 -22.62 -39.85
C LYS A 1014 29.21 -21.49 -39.43
N ASP A 1015 29.65 -20.62 -38.52
CA ASP A 1015 28.82 -19.52 -38.04
C ASP A 1015 28.61 -18.44 -39.11
N VAL A 1016 27.35 -18.09 -39.33
CA VAL A 1016 26.92 -17.06 -40.28
C VAL A 1016 25.90 -16.14 -39.60
N LEU A 1017 26.33 -14.95 -39.22
CA LEU A 1017 25.45 -13.91 -38.66
C LEU A 1017 24.72 -13.19 -39.79
N THR A 1018 23.39 -13.36 -39.91
CA THR A 1018 22.61 -12.75 -41.00
C THR A 1018 21.89 -11.48 -40.56
N LEU A 1019 22.11 -10.38 -41.31
CA LEU A 1019 21.51 -9.06 -41.08
C LEU A 1019 20.53 -8.70 -42.21
N SER A 1020 19.27 -8.44 -41.86
CA SER A 1020 18.21 -8.16 -42.85
C SER A 1020 18.24 -6.73 -43.39
N LYS A 1021 18.50 -5.73 -42.54
CA LYS A 1021 18.48 -4.30 -42.91
C LYS A 1021 19.88 -3.69 -43.02
N GLY A 1022 20.89 -4.54 -43.18
CA GLY A 1022 22.28 -4.14 -43.33
C GLY A 1022 22.89 -3.57 -42.05
N MET A 1023 24.12 -3.08 -42.15
CA MET A 1023 24.86 -2.48 -41.06
C MET A 1023 25.57 -1.17 -41.45
N ALA A 1024 25.82 -0.33 -40.45
CA ALA A 1024 26.73 0.80 -40.54
C ALA A 1024 27.80 0.67 -39.44
N VAL A 1025 29.04 0.40 -39.82
CA VAL A 1025 30.18 0.43 -38.90
C VAL A 1025 30.85 1.77 -39.04
N ASN A 1026 30.68 2.62 -38.02
CA ASN A 1026 31.24 3.97 -37.99
C ASN A 1026 32.74 3.92 -37.64
N LYS A 1027 33.44 5.05 -37.85
CA LYS A 1027 34.85 5.18 -37.49
C LYS A 1027 35.08 4.83 -36.00
N GLY A 1028 36.12 4.07 -35.71
CA GLY A 1028 36.43 3.53 -34.39
C GLY A 1028 35.58 2.33 -33.95
N GLY A 1029 34.58 1.91 -34.72
CA GLY A 1029 33.88 0.64 -34.52
C GLY A 1029 34.67 -0.54 -35.10
N LYS A 1030 34.45 -1.76 -34.58
CA LYS A 1030 35.18 -2.97 -34.97
C LYS A 1030 34.28 -4.06 -35.53
N ILE A 1031 34.80 -4.81 -36.51
CA ILE A 1031 34.23 -6.07 -36.97
C ILE A 1031 35.23 -7.18 -36.63
N HIS A 1032 34.87 -8.08 -35.72
CA HIS A 1032 35.72 -9.19 -35.29
C HIS A 1032 35.29 -10.50 -36.00
N VAL A 1033 36.18 -11.07 -36.81
CA VAL A 1033 35.91 -12.27 -37.60
C VAL A 1033 36.99 -13.32 -37.33
N PRO A 1034 36.61 -14.43 -36.67
CA PRO A 1034 37.49 -15.57 -36.54
C PRO A 1034 37.83 -16.25 -37.87
N LEU A 1035 39.11 -16.52 -38.09
CA LEU A 1035 39.66 -17.17 -39.27
C LEU A 1035 40.11 -18.59 -38.96
N TYR A 1036 40.02 -19.47 -39.96
CA TYR A 1036 40.42 -20.86 -39.83
C TYR A 1036 41.15 -21.37 -41.05
N ARG A 1037 42.27 -22.01 -40.76
CA ARG A 1037 43.06 -22.71 -41.75
C ARG A 1037 43.59 -24.01 -41.17
N LYS A 1038 43.07 -25.11 -41.72
CA LYS A 1038 43.55 -26.46 -41.46
C LYS A 1038 43.68 -27.16 -42.81
N GLU A 1039 44.86 -27.70 -43.10
CA GLU A 1039 45.18 -28.29 -44.41
C GLU A 1039 44.96 -27.29 -45.56
N THR A 1040 44.39 -27.68 -46.70
CA THR A 1040 44.16 -26.79 -47.85
C THR A 1040 42.89 -25.93 -47.74
N LEU A 1041 42.15 -26.00 -46.61
CA LEU A 1041 40.87 -25.32 -46.43
C LEU A 1041 41.05 -23.97 -45.73
N ASN A 1042 40.74 -22.89 -46.44
CA ASN A 1042 40.58 -21.54 -45.85
C ASN A 1042 39.10 -21.30 -45.57
N LYS A 1043 38.73 -21.14 -44.29
CA LYS A 1043 37.37 -20.82 -43.86
C LYS A 1043 37.37 -19.65 -42.88
N SER A 1044 36.22 -19.03 -42.75
CA SER A 1044 35.99 -17.94 -41.82
C SER A 1044 34.53 -17.99 -41.39
N SER A 1045 34.27 -17.52 -40.19
CA SER A 1045 32.91 -17.11 -39.82
C SER A 1045 32.50 -15.93 -40.70
N GLN A 1046 31.20 -15.74 -40.92
CA GLN A 1046 30.74 -14.79 -41.94
C GLN A 1046 29.60 -13.89 -41.44
N ILE A 1047 29.55 -12.66 -41.95
CA ILE A 1047 28.38 -11.80 -41.83
C ILE A 1047 27.63 -11.81 -43.17
N LYS A 1048 26.39 -12.27 -43.18
CA LYS A 1048 25.52 -12.23 -44.37
C LYS A 1048 24.70 -10.94 -44.37
N LEU A 1049 24.77 -10.18 -45.46
CA LEU A 1049 24.12 -8.88 -45.65
C LEU A 1049 23.01 -8.98 -46.71
N ASN A 1050 21.77 -8.76 -46.29
CA ASN A 1050 20.61 -8.76 -47.19
C ASN A 1050 20.16 -7.33 -47.62
N ALA A 1051 20.86 -6.29 -47.15
CA ALA A 1051 20.62 -4.90 -47.53
C ALA A 1051 21.93 -4.10 -47.48
N ASN A 1052 21.91 -2.93 -48.15
CA ASN A 1052 23.09 -2.09 -48.32
C ASN A 1052 23.72 -1.73 -46.97
N SER A 1053 25.05 -1.80 -46.93
CA SER A 1053 25.83 -1.65 -45.70
C SER A 1053 27.06 -0.78 -45.93
N THR A 1054 27.56 -0.16 -44.86
CA THR A 1054 28.74 0.71 -44.90
C THR A 1054 29.74 0.33 -43.81
N ILE A 1055 31.02 0.21 -44.17
CA ILE A 1055 32.12 -0.08 -43.23
C ILE A 1055 33.17 1.03 -43.28
N ASN A 1056 33.24 1.81 -42.21
CA ASN A 1056 34.25 2.86 -42.00
C ASN A 1056 35.16 2.61 -40.78
N GLY A 1057 35.06 1.42 -40.18
CA GLY A 1057 35.79 1.03 -38.97
C GLY A 1057 36.94 0.06 -39.23
N MET A 1058 37.38 -0.62 -38.17
CA MET A 1058 38.48 -1.59 -38.18
C MET A 1058 37.97 -3.02 -38.42
N LEU A 1059 38.74 -3.79 -39.18
CA LEU A 1059 38.54 -5.23 -39.34
C LEU A 1059 39.53 -5.99 -38.44
N GLU A 1060 39.02 -6.69 -37.45
CA GLU A 1060 39.79 -7.53 -36.54
C GLU A 1060 39.63 -8.99 -36.97
N LEU A 1061 40.71 -9.58 -37.42
CA LEU A 1061 40.79 -10.94 -37.95
C LEU A 1061 41.46 -11.80 -36.89
N ASP A 1062 40.66 -12.61 -36.21
CA ASP A 1062 41.15 -13.51 -35.17
C ASP A 1062 41.84 -14.72 -35.81
N MET A 1063 43.15 -14.81 -35.56
CA MET A 1063 44.06 -15.79 -36.14
C MET A 1063 44.27 -17.01 -35.22
N GLU A 1064 43.64 -17.08 -34.06
CA GLU A 1064 43.87 -18.16 -33.06
C GLU A 1064 43.67 -19.57 -33.64
N ASN A 1065 42.82 -19.70 -34.68
CA ASN A 1065 42.48 -20.98 -35.30
C ASN A 1065 43.17 -21.22 -36.66
N VAL A 1066 44.21 -20.45 -36.97
CA VAL A 1066 45.08 -20.62 -38.13
C VAL A 1066 46.28 -21.47 -37.70
N THR A 1067 46.20 -22.79 -37.89
CA THR A 1067 47.20 -23.74 -37.35
C THR A 1067 48.31 -24.11 -38.34
N ILE A 1068 48.30 -23.54 -39.54
CA ILE A 1068 49.33 -23.72 -40.58
C ILE A 1068 49.55 -22.41 -41.33
N ASP A 1069 50.72 -22.24 -41.95
CA ASP A 1069 51.06 -21.05 -42.73
C ASP A 1069 50.04 -20.79 -43.85
N ILE A 1070 49.64 -19.52 -43.97
CA ILE A 1070 48.83 -19.01 -45.07
C ILE A 1070 49.68 -19.02 -46.35
N ILE A 1071 49.15 -19.59 -47.43
CA ILE A 1071 49.84 -19.60 -48.74
C ILE A 1071 49.43 -18.35 -49.55
N PRO A 1072 50.31 -17.85 -50.44
CA PRO A 1072 49.95 -16.79 -51.37
C PRO A 1072 48.67 -17.12 -52.15
N ASN A 1073 47.83 -16.11 -52.38
CA ASN A 1073 46.54 -16.18 -53.06
C ASN A 1073 45.43 -16.90 -52.29
N SER A 1074 45.64 -17.23 -51.00
CA SER A 1074 44.55 -17.66 -50.12
C SER A 1074 43.48 -16.57 -50.01
N SER A 1075 42.23 -16.97 -49.78
CA SER A 1075 41.13 -16.03 -49.54
C SER A 1075 40.25 -16.49 -48.38
N PHE A 1076 39.71 -15.52 -47.64
CA PHE A 1076 38.73 -15.73 -46.59
C PHE A 1076 37.45 -14.96 -46.94
N GLN A 1077 36.30 -15.61 -46.79
CA GLN A 1077 35.00 -15.01 -47.09
C GLN A 1077 34.45 -14.37 -45.83
N LEU A 1078 34.57 -13.06 -45.69
CA LEU A 1078 34.15 -12.35 -44.47
C LEU A 1078 32.68 -11.92 -44.54
N PHE A 1079 32.23 -11.49 -45.73
CA PHE A 1079 30.86 -11.04 -45.97
C PHE A 1079 30.19 -11.88 -47.05
N THR A 1080 28.93 -12.27 -46.85
CA THR A 1080 28.10 -12.87 -47.91
C THR A 1080 27.03 -11.86 -48.33
N LEU A 1081 27.05 -11.41 -49.58
CA LEU A 1081 26.11 -10.39 -50.11
C LEU A 1081 24.92 -11.06 -50.81
N ALA A 1082 23.69 -10.64 -50.48
CA ALA A 1082 22.51 -11.03 -51.26
C ALA A 1082 22.49 -10.33 -52.63
N ASN A 1083 21.68 -10.85 -53.56
CA ASN A 1083 21.60 -10.31 -54.92
C ASN A 1083 21.17 -8.83 -54.92
N GLY A 1084 21.93 -7.97 -55.60
CA GLY A 1084 21.67 -6.53 -55.67
C GLY A 1084 22.08 -5.71 -54.44
N VAL A 1085 22.67 -6.32 -53.42
CA VAL A 1085 23.16 -5.63 -52.21
C VAL A 1085 24.56 -5.03 -52.44
N GLN A 1086 24.75 -3.79 -52.04
CA GLN A 1086 26.04 -3.09 -52.08
C GLN A 1086 26.68 -3.01 -50.69
N LEU A 1087 28.00 -3.20 -50.64
CA LEU A 1087 28.84 -2.98 -49.47
C LEU A 1087 29.85 -1.87 -49.79
N ASP A 1088 29.73 -0.74 -49.10
CA ASP A 1088 30.56 0.45 -49.34
C ASP A 1088 31.37 0.86 -48.10
N GLY A 1089 32.29 1.81 -48.25
CA GLY A 1089 33.01 2.46 -47.15
C GLY A 1089 34.53 2.46 -47.30
N THR A 1090 35.22 2.95 -46.27
CA THR A 1090 36.68 3.04 -46.21
C THR A 1090 37.18 2.45 -44.90
N LEU A 1091 37.91 1.33 -44.95
CA LEU A 1091 38.48 0.71 -43.75
C LEU A 1091 39.46 1.65 -43.04
N GLU A 1092 39.37 1.69 -41.71
CA GLU A 1092 40.33 2.40 -40.85
C GLU A 1092 41.64 1.61 -40.71
N GLY A 1093 41.56 0.28 -40.71
CA GLY A 1093 42.69 -0.62 -40.61
C GLY A 1093 42.27 -2.09 -40.51
N ILE A 1094 43.25 -2.99 -40.54
CA ILE A 1094 43.09 -4.43 -40.33
C ILE A 1094 44.03 -4.85 -39.19
N GLU A 1095 43.53 -5.68 -38.27
CA GLU A 1095 44.29 -6.25 -37.17
C GLU A 1095 44.23 -7.79 -37.25
N PRO A 1096 45.37 -8.53 -37.25
CA PRO A 1096 46.73 -8.00 -37.31
C PRO A 1096 47.03 -7.30 -38.65
N ALA A 1097 47.96 -6.34 -38.63
CA ALA A 1097 48.29 -5.51 -39.78
C ALA A 1097 48.80 -6.30 -41.00
N ILE A 1098 49.44 -7.45 -40.76
CA ILE A 1098 49.84 -8.42 -41.78
C ILE A 1098 49.30 -9.81 -41.41
N PRO A 1099 48.90 -10.63 -42.39
CA PRO A 1099 48.45 -12.01 -42.15
C PRO A 1099 49.56 -12.92 -41.62
N GLN A 1100 50.78 -12.72 -42.14
CA GLN A 1100 52.04 -13.34 -41.71
C GLN A 1100 53.22 -12.60 -42.35
N GLU A 1101 54.44 -12.92 -41.95
CA GLU A 1101 55.66 -12.34 -42.54
C GLU A 1101 55.71 -12.55 -44.08
N GLY A 1102 56.11 -11.51 -44.81
CA GLY A 1102 56.21 -11.52 -46.28
C GLY A 1102 54.88 -11.40 -47.04
N MET A 1103 53.76 -11.18 -46.33
CA MET A 1103 52.42 -11.15 -46.90
C MET A 1103 51.61 -9.92 -46.47
N GLN A 1104 50.66 -9.54 -47.32
CA GLN A 1104 49.74 -8.41 -47.12
C GLN A 1104 48.29 -8.86 -47.32
N TRP A 1105 47.38 -8.20 -46.61
CA TRP A 1105 45.96 -8.26 -46.86
C TRP A 1105 45.59 -7.47 -48.14
N ASP A 1106 44.93 -8.11 -49.09
CA ASP A 1106 44.39 -7.52 -50.32
C ASP A 1106 42.87 -7.38 -50.21
N THR A 1107 42.43 -6.12 -50.10
CA THR A 1107 41.03 -5.72 -49.88
C THR A 1107 40.30 -5.35 -51.18
N ALA A 1108 40.95 -5.45 -52.34
CA ALA A 1108 40.37 -4.95 -53.60
C ALA A 1108 39.02 -5.59 -53.96
N GLN A 1109 38.79 -6.82 -53.51
CA GLN A 1109 37.52 -7.56 -53.71
C GLN A 1109 36.62 -7.61 -52.48
N LEU A 1110 36.98 -6.94 -51.38
CA LEU A 1110 36.23 -7.01 -50.12
C LEU A 1110 34.84 -6.38 -50.28
N PHE A 1111 34.76 -5.19 -50.88
CA PHE A 1111 33.51 -4.45 -51.07
C PHE A 1111 32.64 -4.98 -52.23
N THR A 1112 33.23 -5.72 -53.16
CA THR A 1112 32.52 -6.26 -54.33
C THR A 1112 32.10 -7.72 -54.18
N THR A 1113 32.90 -8.55 -53.50
CA THR A 1113 32.66 -10.00 -53.36
C THR A 1113 32.59 -10.47 -51.89
N GLY A 1114 32.93 -9.60 -50.93
CA GLY A 1114 33.00 -9.95 -49.52
C GLY A 1114 34.24 -10.78 -49.13
N LYS A 1115 35.17 -11.00 -50.06
CA LYS A 1115 36.41 -11.77 -49.84
C LYS A 1115 37.60 -10.87 -49.57
N ILE A 1116 38.43 -11.26 -48.62
CA ILE A 1116 39.78 -10.74 -48.45
C ILE A 1116 40.78 -11.76 -48.99
N TYR A 1117 41.80 -11.30 -49.70
CA TYR A 1117 42.87 -12.15 -50.23
C TYR A 1117 44.17 -11.92 -49.45
N VAL A 1118 45.03 -12.92 -49.47
CA VAL A 1118 46.41 -12.81 -48.95
C VAL A 1118 47.37 -12.84 -50.13
N ARG A 1119 48.21 -11.82 -50.25
CA ARG A 1119 49.18 -11.66 -51.35
C ARG A 1119 50.58 -11.48 -50.80
N THR A 1120 51.58 -11.84 -51.59
CA THR A 1120 52.99 -11.51 -51.27
C THR A 1120 53.23 -10.01 -51.37
N ASP A 1121 54.21 -9.50 -50.63
CA ASP A 1121 54.68 -8.10 -50.74
C ASP A 1121 55.04 -7.71 -52.19
N GLU A 1122 55.64 -8.63 -52.95
CA GLU A 1122 56.06 -8.43 -54.33
C GLU A 1122 54.85 -8.15 -55.27
N TYR A 1123 53.80 -8.99 -55.19
CA TYR A 1123 52.55 -8.80 -55.92
C TYR A 1123 51.91 -7.42 -55.65
N MET A 1124 51.85 -7.00 -54.37
CA MET A 1124 51.25 -5.72 -54.01
C MET A 1124 52.07 -4.52 -54.53
N THR A 1125 53.40 -4.69 -54.64
CA THR A 1125 54.31 -3.69 -55.20
C THR A 1125 54.13 -3.57 -56.72
N GLN A 1126 54.00 -4.69 -57.43
CA GLN A 1126 53.74 -4.71 -58.88
C GLN A 1126 52.40 -4.05 -59.25
N VAL A 1127 51.33 -4.31 -58.48
CA VAL A 1127 50.00 -3.69 -58.70
C VAL A 1127 50.03 -2.18 -58.44
N LYS A 1128 50.72 -1.72 -57.38
CA LYS A 1128 50.90 -0.28 -57.10
C LYS A 1128 51.65 0.44 -58.23
N ASN A 1129 52.70 -0.19 -58.79
CA ASN A 1129 53.48 0.37 -59.89
C ASN A 1129 52.71 0.40 -61.23
N HIS A 1130 51.79 -0.56 -61.47
CA HIS A 1130 50.98 -0.61 -62.69
C HIS A 1130 49.87 0.45 -62.74
N ASN A 1131 49.36 0.89 -61.58
CA ASN A 1131 48.28 1.89 -61.48
C ASN A 1131 48.78 3.35 -61.43
N SER A 1132 50.08 3.59 -61.32
CA SER A 1132 50.67 4.94 -61.17
C SER A 1132 51.26 5.56 -62.45
N ASN A 1133 51.07 4.96 -63.65
CA ASN A 1133 51.56 5.51 -64.92
C ASN A 1133 50.44 5.66 -65.98
N PRO A 1134 49.85 6.85 -66.20
CA PRO A 1134 48.73 7.04 -67.12
C PRO A 1134 49.11 7.22 -68.61
N ALA A 1135 50.38 7.05 -69.00
CA ALA A 1135 50.91 7.68 -70.21
C ALA A 1135 51.13 6.78 -71.46
N LEU A 1136 50.56 5.58 -71.57
CA LEU A 1136 50.78 4.69 -72.73
C LEU A 1136 49.51 3.96 -73.22
N LYS A 1137 48.40 4.68 -73.34
CA LYS A 1137 47.17 4.16 -74.00
C LYS A 1137 46.80 5.01 -75.20
N GLU A 1138 46.89 4.41 -76.38
CA GLU A 1138 46.51 5.05 -77.64
C GLU A 1138 45.26 4.40 -78.21
N TYR A 1139 44.35 5.21 -78.73
CA TYR A 1139 43.06 4.77 -79.27
C TYR A 1139 43.03 5.03 -80.77
N PHE A 1140 42.64 4.01 -81.52
CA PHE A 1140 42.58 4.08 -82.98
C PHE A 1140 41.20 3.67 -83.50
N SER A 1141 40.75 4.36 -84.54
CA SER A 1141 39.62 3.93 -85.36
C SER A 1141 39.99 2.73 -86.24
N LEU A 1142 39.00 2.00 -86.74
CA LEU A 1142 39.20 0.78 -87.56
C LEU A 1142 39.96 1.03 -88.87
N ASP A 1143 39.88 2.24 -89.43
CA ASP A 1143 40.64 2.67 -90.61
C ASP A 1143 42.09 3.10 -90.29
N GLY A 1144 42.49 2.99 -89.03
CA GLY A 1144 43.89 3.11 -88.59
C GLY A 1144 44.33 4.53 -88.22
N GLN A 1145 43.41 5.49 -88.10
CA GLN A 1145 43.76 6.83 -87.64
C GLN A 1145 43.78 6.94 -86.11
N LYS A 1146 44.81 7.61 -85.57
CA LYS A 1146 44.97 7.86 -84.14
C LYS A 1146 43.96 8.90 -83.69
N MET A 1147 43.11 8.54 -82.74
CA MET A 1147 42.09 9.43 -82.21
C MET A 1147 42.65 10.26 -81.06
N THR A 1148 42.54 11.59 -81.16
CA THR A 1148 43.08 12.53 -80.18
C THR A 1148 42.07 12.98 -79.11
N ASP A 1149 40.79 12.60 -79.23
CA ASP A 1149 39.74 12.94 -78.26
C ASP A 1149 39.09 11.68 -77.66
N LYS A 1150 39.18 11.54 -76.33
CA LYS A 1150 38.63 10.41 -75.55
C LYS A 1150 37.10 10.39 -75.52
N ASN A 1151 36.42 11.48 -75.83
CA ASN A 1151 34.96 11.55 -75.70
C ASN A 1151 34.20 10.79 -76.81
N LEU A 1152 34.90 10.29 -77.84
CA LEU A 1152 34.31 9.46 -78.91
C LEU A 1152 34.30 7.95 -78.60
N LEU A 1153 34.82 7.52 -77.44
CA LEU A 1153 34.96 6.09 -77.05
C LEU A 1153 33.63 5.31 -76.94
N HIS A 1154 32.49 6.00 -76.84
CA HIS A 1154 31.17 5.37 -76.67
C HIS A 1154 30.28 5.43 -77.92
N SER A 1155 30.74 6.04 -79.03
CA SER A 1155 29.92 6.23 -80.24
C SER A 1155 30.35 5.39 -81.45
N GLN A 1156 31.52 4.72 -81.41
CA GLN A 1156 32.03 3.85 -82.49
C GLN A 1156 32.85 2.67 -81.93
N LEU A 1157 33.14 1.67 -82.79
CA LEU A 1157 33.98 0.51 -82.45
C LEU A 1157 35.46 0.94 -82.42
N VAL A 1158 36.11 0.88 -81.25
CA VAL A 1158 37.48 1.44 -81.03
C VAL A 1158 38.44 0.38 -80.50
N ILE A 1159 39.67 0.39 -81.00
CA ILE A 1159 40.74 -0.51 -80.54
C ILE A 1159 41.71 0.27 -79.64
N GLU A 1160 41.83 -0.15 -78.38
CA GLU A 1160 42.84 0.32 -77.44
C GLU A 1160 44.11 -0.52 -77.58
N ARG A 1161 45.22 0.15 -77.86
CA ARG A 1161 46.54 -0.45 -77.92
C ARG A 1161 47.41 0.09 -76.80
N VAL A 1162 48.26 -0.79 -76.27
CA VAL A 1162 49.31 -0.44 -75.32
C VAL A 1162 50.64 -0.72 -76.02
N VAL A 1163 51.52 0.28 -76.00
CA VAL A 1163 52.88 0.14 -76.52
C VAL A 1163 53.78 -0.11 -75.32
N GLY A 1164 54.42 -1.28 -75.30
CA GLY A 1164 55.44 -1.59 -74.29
C GLY A 1164 56.69 -0.73 -74.46
N GLU A 1165 57.48 -0.57 -73.40
CA GLU A 1165 58.75 0.18 -73.43
C GLU A 1165 59.81 -0.44 -74.37
N ASP A 1166 59.59 -1.68 -74.81
CA ASP A 1166 60.38 -2.41 -75.82
C ASP A 1166 59.92 -2.15 -77.28
N GLY A 1167 58.91 -1.30 -77.48
CA GLY A 1167 58.36 -0.95 -78.79
C GLY A 1167 57.35 -1.95 -79.36
N LEU A 1168 57.01 -3.02 -78.63
CA LEU A 1168 56.00 -3.98 -79.04
C LEU A 1168 54.59 -3.43 -78.77
N VAL A 1169 53.75 -3.42 -79.80
CA VAL A 1169 52.36 -2.95 -79.72
C VAL A 1169 51.43 -4.14 -79.50
N THR A 1170 50.83 -4.23 -78.31
CA THR A 1170 49.82 -5.26 -77.99
C THR A 1170 48.42 -4.65 -77.94
N MET A 1171 47.45 -5.37 -78.50
CA MET A 1171 46.05 -4.96 -78.47
C MET A 1171 45.50 -5.26 -77.07
N ASN A 1172 45.14 -4.23 -76.30
CA ASN A 1172 44.72 -4.37 -74.90
C ASN A 1172 43.22 -4.65 -74.78
N LYS A 1173 42.41 -3.90 -75.52
CA LYS A 1173 40.95 -4.03 -75.48
C LYS A 1173 40.31 -3.56 -76.79
N VAL A 1174 39.25 -4.22 -77.22
CA VAL A 1174 38.37 -3.72 -78.29
C VAL A 1174 37.05 -3.32 -77.66
N TYR A 1175 36.66 -2.06 -77.85
CA TYR A 1175 35.38 -1.53 -77.41
C TYR A 1175 34.40 -1.73 -78.57
N ILE A 1176 33.47 -2.66 -78.37
CA ILE A 1176 32.38 -2.99 -79.31
C ILE A 1176 31.08 -2.49 -78.68
N LYS A 1177 30.20 -1.89 -79.47
CA LYS A 1177 28.88 -1.48 -78.98
C LYS A 1177 27.99 -2.69 -78.67
#